data_AF-A0A1V2I331-F1
#
_entry.id   AF-A0A1V2I331-F1
#
_cell.length_a   1.000
_cell.length_b   1.000
_cell.length_c   1.000
_cell.angle_alpha   90.00
_cell.angle_beta   90.00
_cell.angle_gamma   90.00
#
_symmetry.space_group_name_H-M   'P 1'
#
loop_
_entity.id
_entity.type
_entity.pdbx_description
1 polymer ?
#
loop_
_entity_poly.entity_id
_entity_poly.type
_entity_poly.pdbx_seq_one_letter_code
_entity_poly.pdbx_strand_id
1 'polypeptide(L)'
;MGYQLGIDIGTANTVVAISDGDWPQVLTVAGGPSIPTVLHFPPTGTLSFGRAASRRALTDPARATEGFVRRVGDSSPIMISGGAYAPEGLVTRFLDRVIATAAETRGSDPDQVVVTFPTSWNARRRELFAEALERLDVRDIRVSAAPAAEALGAVLARRAATRTPGRRTDLVAVYDFGAGTCETAVLSVTDYGAEVVGSPTGLAHTGGVDLDTLLLEHVLSAAGQAAAELDRSDPATVTALGRLRHEIVAAKESLAADDETSVPVTLPGVFAWVTLRREEVERLVAPAVEDSVRALVRTVRSVPASAESLSAVLLYGGVARMPLVDRLVRAALPGAARFEHRPAEDLAVGAALLAAGLAEQSEPVAGGATALIGPSTMEPPELSSFPGLSVPPAGTTYVAPGADAATAVGVGAGAGWDPDSTARLTAGYDAFPAAAASTTAGAGATGAAASTAGQPDQQGLVSWGTGPGSGARTVVHGGPSGAGGAGRPPGGHAPQRPGSRSARRSGVLASLRTKAGIAAIIAAVLFIAGGTALGLTLTSSDSSGPTITAQPPSQPSSQPATAAAATPPVVTRNLVRVADSNEVAPISERAFQEFRQSESKVTVAFDPQVTDTTQAFTKLCNGDVAIAGTSYELDPKFAPNPSCKDQVVGFEIAHHTLPIVVNPANSWLGCMNLDQLKQIWGADSKVTRWNQIDPSYPDEPINFVGPKRDSVQAQVFNASISGDSSKSRPYTTTDLAGVAQTVQNDRDAIGYLDFPTYNQLGSKLRGVLVDGGEGEGCQPPNAITAGSGAYVPLCKPLFVYARVDALKDPATVAYLRYYLEHAQTITTETGYVGRSNATTKSNIDRLGQLSQGVGPVTA
;
A
#
# COMPACT_ATOMS: atom_id res chain seq x y z
N MET A 1 -16.96 11.87 17.86
CA MET A 1 -15.86 11.19 17.15
C MET A 1 -15.38 12.15 16.10
N GLY A 2 -14.07 12.21 15.87
CA GLY A 2 -13.51 12.93 14.73
C GLY A 2 -13.83 12.20 13.42
N TYR A 3 -13.32 12.72 12.31
CA TYR A 3 -13.47 12.10 11.01
C TYR A 3 -12.19 12.29 10.18
N GLN A 4 -11.96 11.37 9.25
CA GLN A 4 -10.78 11.37 8.39
C GLN A 4 -11.18 11.72 6.95
N LEU A 5 -10.31 12.41 6.22
CA LEU A 5 -10.59 13.03 4.93
C LEU A 5 -9.72 12.43 3.82
N GLY A 6 -10.36 11.83 2.82
CA GLY A 6 -9.70 11.43 1.57
C GLY A 6 -9.89 12.48 0.49
N ILE A 7 -8.82 12.90 -0.16
CA ILE A 7 -8.85 13.84 -1.30
C ILE A 7 -8.18 13.19 -2.50
N ASP A 8 -8.93 13.03 -3.58
CA ASP A 8 -8.36 12.71 -4.90
C ASP A 8 -8.16 13.98 -5.70
N ILE A 9 -6.90 14.38 -5.96
CA ILE A 9 -6.56 15.64 -6.65
C ILE A 9 -6.14 15.40 -8.11
N GLY A 10 -7.13 15.20 -8.97
CA GLY A 10 -6.94 15.09 -10.41
C GLY A 10 -6.62 16.42 -11.11
N THR A 11 -6.02 16.34 -12.29
CA THR A 11 -5.58 17.52 -13.09
C THR A 11 -6.71 18.49 -13.47
N ALA A 12 -7.92 17.98 -13.70
CA ALA A 12 -9.09 18.78 -14.10
C ALA A 12 -10.24 18.76 -13.07
N ASN A 13 -10.34 17.70 -12.27
CA ASN A 13 -11.33 17.57 -11.20
C ASN A 13 -10.69 16.97 -9.96
N THR A 14 -11.20 17.37 -8.80
CA THR A 14 -10.86 16.87 -7.47
C THR A 14 -12.12 16.29 -6.83
N VAL A 15 -11.99 15.17 -6.11
CA VAL A 15 -13.08 14.53 -5.34
C VAL A 15 -12.68 14.44 -3.87
N VAL A 16 -13.65 14.57 -2.97
CA VAL A 16 -13.45 14.50 -1.51
C VAL A 16 -14.35 13.42 -0.93
N ALA A 17 -13.85 12.63 0.01
CA ALA A 17 -14.63 11.67 0.78
C ALA A 17 -14.24 11.72 2.26
N ILE A 18 -15.15 11.26 3.12
CA ILE A 18 -14.98 11.24 4.58
C ILE A 18 -15.20 9.83 5.14
N SER A 19 -14.45 9.50 6.20
CA SER A 19 -14.66 8.32 7.04
C SER A 19 -14.89 8.77 8.49
N ASP A 20 -15.93 8.25 9.14
CA ASP A 20 -16.24 8.46 10.57
C ASP A 20 -16.49 7.13 11.31
N GLY A 21 -15.92 6.04 10.78
CA GLY A 21 -15.98 4.67 11.30
C GLY A 21 -16.70 3.68 10.37
N ASP A 22 -17.67 4.19 9.61
CA ASP A 22 -18.42 3.44 8.59
C ASP A 22 -17.71 3.43 7.22
N TRP A 23 -18.36 2.82 6.20
CA TRP A 23 -17.85 2.89 4.82
C TRP A 23 -17.79 4.35 4.32
N PRO A 24 -16.66 4.85 3.77
CA PRO A 24 -16.51 6.26 3.46
C PRO A 24 -17.48 6.81 2.42
N GLN A 25 -17.91 8.06 2.63
CA GLN A 25 -18.92 8.74 1.81
C GLN A 25 -18.33 9.95 1.09
N VAL A 26 -18.75 10.18 -0.15
CA VAL A 26 -18.29 11.32 -0.97
C VAL A 26 -18.91 12.62 -0.44
N LEU A 27 -18.07 13.59 -0.09
CA LEU A 27 -18.49 14.88 0.43
C LEU A 27 -18.75 15.86 -0.72
N THR A 28 -19.93 16.49 -0.72
CA THR A 28 -20.24 17.57 -1.67
C THR A 28 -19.58 18.86 -1.21
N VAL A 29 -18.61 19.35 -1.97
CA VAL A 29 -17.80 20.53 -1.67
C VAL A 29 -17.85 21.50 -2.86
N ALA A 30 -17.86 22.82 -2.59
CA ALA A 30 -17.87 23.86 -3.63
C ALA A 30 -18.95 23.70 -4.75
N GLY A 31 -20.08 23.07 -4.42
CA GLY A 31 -21.24 22.89 -5.31
C GLY A 31 -21.29 21.58 -6.12
N GLY A 32 -20.57 20.52 -5.73
CA GLY A 32 -20.79 19.17 -6.25
C GLY A 32 -19.93 18.09 -5.58
N PRO A 33 -20.15 16.80 -5.88
CA PRO A 33 -19.25 15.71 -5.46
C PRO A 33 -17.91 15.74 -6.21
N SER A 34 -17.86 16.42 -7.37
CA SER A 34 -16.66 16.65 -8.17
C SER A 34 -16.44 18.15 -8.35
N ILE A 35 -15.22 18.59 -8.01
CA ILE A 35 -14.77 19.98 -7.90
C ILE A 35 -13.79 20.26 -9.05
N PRO A 36 -14.03 21.21 -9.97
CA PRO A 36 -13.04 21.57 -10.98
C PRO A 36 -11.72 22.02 -10.34
N THR A 37 -10.58 21.46 -10.78
CA THR A 37 -9.24 21.77 -10.28
C THR A 37 -8.72 23.07 -10.90
N VAL A 38 -9.44 24.16 -10.61
CA VAL A 38 -9.27 25.50 -11.19
C VAL A 38 -9.20 26.53 -10.06
N LEU A 39 -8.26 27.48 -10.18
CA LEU A 39 -8.15 28.66 -9.34
C LEU A 39 -8.40 29.94 -10.15
N HIS A 40 -9.00 30.96 -9.53
CA HIS A 40 -9.19 32.29 -10.14
C HIS A 40 -8.90 33.41 -9.12
N PHE A 41 -8.09 34.38 -9.56
CA PHE A 41 -7.48 35.46 -8.77
C PHE A 41 -8.12 36.82 -9.13
N PRO A 42 -9.31 37.15 -8.60
CA PRO A 42 -10.02 38.38 -8.94
C PRO A 42 -9.26 39.62 -8.45
N PRO A 43 -9.49 40.81 -9.07
CA PRO A 43 -8.92 42.07 -8.62
C PRO A 43 -9.26 42.44 -7.16
N THR A 44 -10.32 41.85 -6.59
CA THR A 44 -10.76 42.03 -5.20
C THR A 44 -9.96 41.21 -4.18
N GLY A 45 -8.93 40.47 -4.60
CA GLY A 45 -7.97 39.78 -3.73
C GLY A 45 -8.43 38.40 -3.20
N THR A 46 -9.73 38.18 -2.97
CA THR A 46 -10.24 36.89 -2.48
C THR A 46 -10.15 35.81 -3.57
N LEU A 47 -9.20 34.88 -3.42
CA LEU A 47 -9.05 33.69 -4.27
C LEU A 47 -10.37 32.90 -4.35
N SER A 48 -10.76 32.49 -5.56
CA SER A 48 -11.86 31.55 -5.77
C SER A 48 -11.36 30.25 -6.41
N PHE A 49 -12.09 29.16 -6.19
CA PHE A 49 -11.75 27.82 -6.66
C PHE A 49 -12.98 27.06 -7.19
N GLY A 50 -12.78 25.87 -7.74
CA GLY A 50 -13.87 24.96 -8.09
C GLY A 50 -14.82 25.52 -9.15
N ARG A 51 -16.12 25.25 -8.97
CA ARG A 51 -17.18 25.69 -9.91
C ARG A 51 -17.32 27.22 -9.99
N ALA A 52 -16.86 27.95 -8.99
CA ALA A 52 -16.81 29.42 -9.03
C ALA A 52 -15.69 29.92 -9.96
N ALA A 53 -14.47 29.39 -9.78
CA ALA A 53 -13.32 29.73 -10.61
C ALA A 53 -13.49 29.30 -12.07
N SER A 54 -13.98 28.08 -12.31
CA SER A 54 -14.25 27.55 -13.66
C SER A 54 -15.20 28.45 -14.46
N ARG A 55 -16.28 28.97 -13.84
CA ARG A 55 -17.16 29.95 -14.50
C ARG A 55 -16.49 31.31 -14.75
N ARG A 56 -15.55 31.73 -13.90
CA ARG A 56 -14.78 32.98 -14.09
C ARG A 56 -13.76 32.87 -15.21
N ALA A 57 -13.10 31.71 -15.37
CA ALA A 57 -12.10 31.48 -16.42
C ALA A 57 -12.63 31.77 -17.84
N LEU A 58 -13.90 31.45 -18.13
CA LEU A 58 -14.58 31.78 -19.40
C LEU A 58 -14.69 33.29 -19.68
N THR A 59 -14.57 34.13 -18.66
CA THR A 59 -14.72 35.61 -18.74
C THR A 59 -13.45 36.39 -18.43
N ASP A 60 -12.51 35.77 -17.70
CA ASP A 60 -11.31 36.40 -17.14
C ASP A 60 -10.16 35.36 -17.08
N PRO A 61 -9.74 34.79 -18.23
CA PRO A 61 -8.79 33.67 -18.26
C PRO A 61 -7.38 34.09 -17.83
N ALA A 62 -6.99 35.35 -18.06
CA ALA A 62 -5.68 35.88 -17.64
C ALA A 62 -5.49 35.90 -16.11
N ARG A 63 -6.56 35.70 -15.34
CA ARG A 63 -6.59 35.59 -13.87
C ARG A 63 -6.95 34.18 -13.39
N ALA A 64 -7.15 33.23 -14.29
CA ALA A 64 -7.45 31.83 -13.97
C ALA A 64 -6.22 30.92 -14.18
N THR A 65 -6.23 29.76 -13.55
CA THR A 65 -5.29 28.67 -13.85
C THR A 65 -5.93 27.31 -13.61
N GLU A 66 -5.59 26.37 -14.46
CA GLU A 66 -6.03 24.97 -14.45
C GLU A 66 -4.82 24.08 -14.75
N GLY A 67 -4.93 22.78 -14.49
CA GLY A 67 -3.88 21.81 -14.85
C GLY A 67 -2.56 21.97 -14.10
N PHE A 68 -2.47 22.81 -13.07
CA PHE A 68 -1.23 23.01 -12.29
C PHE A 68 -0.71 21.71 -11.64
N VAL A 69 -1.60 20.76 -11.30
CA VAL A 69 -1.23 19.46 -10.71
C VAL A 69 -0.29 18.64 -11.61
N ARG A 70 -0.51 18.60 -12.93
CA ARG A 70 0.38 17.84 -13.86
C ARG A 70 1.76 18.51 -14.03
N ARG A 71 1.90 19.75 -13.56
CA ARG A 71 3.12 20.57 -13.63
C ARG A 71 3.97 20.51 -12.36
N VAL A 72 3.59 19.75 -11.34
CA VAL A 72 4.44 19.53 -10.14
C VAL A 72 5.80 18.96 -10.59
N GLY A 73 6.89 19.57 -10.13
CA GLY A 73 8.26 19.28 -10.57
C GLY A 73 8.71 20.02 -11.84
N ASP A 74 7.90 20.88 -12.46
CA ASP A 74 8.34 21.76 -13.53
C ASP A 74 9.19 22.91 -12.97
N SER A 75 10.36 23.18 -13.56
CA SER A 75 11.20 24.33 -13.18
C SER A 75 10.66 25.69 -13.65
N SER A 76 9.73 25.72 -14.60
CA SER A 76 9.13 26.93 -15.15
C SER A 76 7.85 27.32 -14.41
N PRO A 77 7.72 28.54 -13.86
CA PRO A 77 6.52 28.95 -13.14
C PRO A 77 5.27 29.01 -14.05
N ILE A 78 4.12 29.10 -13.41
CA ILE A 78 2.84 29.44 -14.02
C ILE A 78 2.63 30.95 -13.87
N MET A 79 2.37 31.65 -14.98
CA MET A 79 2.14 33.09 -14.98
C MET A 79 0.64 33.40 -14.88
N ILE A 80 0.22 34.15 -13.88
CA ILE A 80 -1.19 34.54 -13.66
C ILE A 80 -1.24 36.04 -13.38
N SER A 81 -1.94 36.81 -14.22
CA SER A 81 -2.02 38.28 -14.12
C SER A 81 -0.66 39.00 -13.98
N GLY A 82 0.42 38.41 -14.53
CA GLY A 82 1.80 38.92 -14.42
C GLY A 82 2.59 38.44 -13.19
N GLY A 83 1.94 37.81 -12.21
CA GLY A 83 2.62 37.13 -11.09
C GLY A 83 3.12 35.74 -11.50
N ALA A 84 4.27 35.34 -10.98
CA ALA A 84 4.86 34.02 -11.19
C ALA A 84 4.55 33.09 -9.99
N TYR A 85 4.01 31.91 -10.25
CA TYR A 85 3.60 30.94 -9.24
C TYR A 85 4.26 29.58 -9.47
N ALA A 86 4.81 28.96 -8.42
CA ALA A 86 5.23 27.57 -8.46
C ALA A 86 3.99 26.65 -8.52
N PRO A 87 3.98 25.58 -9.35
CA PRO A 87 2.88 24.61 -9.41
C PRO A 87 2.49 24.04 -8.04
N GLU A 88 3.49 23.73 -7.21
CA GLU A 88 3.34 23.24 -5.83
C GLU A 88 2.58 24.25 -4.97
N GLY A 89 2.92 25.54 -5.07
CA GLY A 89 2.25 26.62 -4.35
C GLY A 89 0.82 26.91 -4.82
N LEU A 90 0.41 26.41 -6.00
CA LEU A 90 -0.99 26.40 -6.44
C LEU A 90 -1.73 25.15 -5.93
N VAL A 91 -1.05 24.01 -5.84
CA VAL A 91 -1.58 22.80 -5.17
C VAL A 91 -1.90 23.09 -3.71
N THR A 92 -0.97 23.67 -2.93
CA THR A 92 -1.19 24.07 -1.53
C THR A 92 -2.44 24.95 -1.42
N ARG A 93 -2.49 26.08 -2.17
CA ARG A 93 -3.61 27.04 -2.12
C ARG A 93 -4.97 26.46 -2.54
N PHE A 94 -4.97 25.46 -3.42
CA PHE A 94 -6.20 24.77 -3.81
C PHE A 94 -6.65 23.82 -2.69
N LEU A 95 -5.72 23.03 -2.12
CA LEU A 95 -6.00 22.11 -1.03
C LEU A 95 -6.40 22.83 0.27
N ASP A 96 -5.78 23.97 0.62
CA ASP A 96 -6.21 24.85 1.73
C ASP A 96 -7.70 25.15 1.62
N ARG A 97 -8.17 25.54 0.43
CA ARG A 97 -9.58 25.88 0.18
C ARG A 97 -10.50 24.65 0.16
N VAL A 98 -10.02 23.50 -0.30
CA VAL A 98 -10.78 22.24 -0.26
C VAL A 98 -10.95 21.75 1.17
N ILE A 99 -9.88 21.72 1.97
CA ILE A 99 -9.90 21.26 3.37
C ILE A 99 -10.74 22.21 4.23
N ALA A 100 -10.50 23.53 4.14
CA ALA A 100 -11.29 24.51 4.87
C ALA A 100 -12.79 24.41 4.55
N THR A 101 -13.17 24.28 3.28
CA THR A 101 -14.60 24.14 2.93
C THR A 101 -15.17 22.74 3.25
N ALA A 102 -14.34 21.70 3.36
CA ALA A 102 -14.77 20.41 3.91
C ALA A 102 -15.05 20.51 5.44
N ALA A 103 -14.19 21.18 6.19
CA ALA A 103 -14.38 21.46 7.63
C ALA A 103 -15.59 22.38 7.88
N GLU A 104 -15.75 23.48 7.11
CA GLU A 104 -16.94 24.34 7.09
C GLU A 104 -18.24 23.51 6.88
N THR A 105 -18.17 22.46 6.04
CA THR A 105 -19.31 21.57 5.72
C THR A 105 -19.59 20.52 6.81
N ARG A 106 -18.59 20.15 7.62
CA ARG A 106 -18.72 19.16 8.71
C ARG A 106 -18.92 19.77 10.09
N GLY A 107 -18.57 21.04 10.29
CA GLY A 107 -18.65 21.74 11.57
C GLY A 107 -17.47 21.48 12.52
N SER A 108 -16.45 20.74 12.07
CA SER A 108 -15.17 20.56 12.75
C SER A 108 -14.10 20.27 11.70
N ASP A 109 -12.83 20.38 12.11
CA ASP A 109 -11.70 19.89 11.33
C ASP A 109 -11.62 18.34 11.30
N PRO A 110 -10.95 17.74 10.31
CA PRO A 110 -10.62 16.32 10.27
C PRO A 110 -9.38 15.97 11.09
N ASP A 111 -9.31 14.76 11.66
CA ASP A 111 -8.15 14.30 12.46
C ASP A 111 -6.92 14.00 11.57
N GLN A 112 -7.19 13.41 10.40
CA GLN A 112 -6.21 12.93 9.43
C GLN A 112 -6.73 13.14 8.01
N VAL A 113 -5.87 13.66 7.14
CA VAL A 113 -6.11 13.84 5.70
C VAL A 113 -5.14 12.94 4.92
N VAL A 114 -5.63 12.29 3.86
CA VAL A 114 -4.78 11.66 2.84
C VAL A 114 -5.13 12.24 1.47
N VAL A 115 -4.09 12.66 0.73
CA VAL A 115 -4.20 13.23 -0.61
C VAL A 115 -3.56 12.30 -1.62
N THR A 116 -4.26 11.96 -2.71
CA THR A 116 -3.72 11.10 -3.77
C THR A 116 -2.65 11.80 -4.61
N PHE A 117 -1.78 11.02 -5.24
CA PHE A 117 -0.96 11.47 -6.37
C PHE A 117 -0.77 10.33 -7.41
N PRO A 118 -0.44 10.64 -8.69
CA PRO A 118 -0.24 9.64 -9.72
C PRO A 118 0.86 8.61 -9.39
N THR A 119 0.51 7.33 -9.45
CA THR A 119 1.33 6.19 -8.99
C THR A 119 2.73 6.14 -9.64
N SER A 120 2.87 6.59 -10.88
CA SER A 120 4.13 6.63 -11.62
C SER A 120 5.15 7.68 -11.14
N TRP A 121 4.78 8.57 -10.21
CA TRP A 121 5.63 9.69 -9.81
C TRP A 121 6.97 9.26 -9.20
N ASN A 122 8.04 9.77 -9.81
CA ASN A 122 9.40 9.62 -9.32
C ASN A 122 9.57 10.25 -7.92
N ALA A 123 10.69 9.93 -7.26
CA ALA A 123 10.95 10.38 -5.89
C ALA A 123 10.89 11.91 -5.75
N ARG A 124 11.45 12.70 -6.69
CA ARG A 124 11.46 14.16 -6.60
C ARG A 124 10.07 14.79 -6.75
N ARG A 125 9.18 14.23 -7.57
CA ARG A 125 7.77 14.68 -7.63
C ARG A 125 7.00 14.37 -6.34
N ARG A 126 7.23 13.20 -5.74
CA ARG A 126 6.62 12.83 -4.45
C ARG A 126 7.13 13.71 -3.31
N GLU A 127 8.43 14.00 -3.27
CA GLU A 127 9.07 14.91 -2.33
C GLU A 127 8.52 16.34 -2.46
N LEU A 128 8.49 16.92 -3.67
CA LEU A 128 7.91 18.25 -3.92
C LEU A 128 6.42 18.35 -3.58
N PHE A 129 5.68 17.26 -3.71
CA PHE A 129 4.27 17.19 -3.32
C PHE A 129 4.11 17.11 -1.80
N ALA A 130 4.93 16.33 -1.10
CA ALA A 130 4.97 16.33 0.37
C ALA A 130 5.36 17.71 0.92
N GLU A 131 6.41 18.34 0.37
CA GLU A 131 6.79 19.74 0.64
C GLU A 131 5.61 20.73 0.43
N ALA A 132 4.66 20.43 -0.47
CA ALA A 132 3.50 21.27 -0.73
C ALA A 132 2.35 21.04 0.29
N LEU A 133 2.24 19.84 0.85
CA LEU A 133 1.28 19.51 1.92
C LEU A 133 1.75 20.03 3.29
N GLU A 134 3.05 20.00 3.57
CA GLU A 134 3.66 20.60 4.77
C GLU A 134 3.47 22.13 4.88
N ARG A 135 3.05 22.79 3.79
CA ARG A 135 2.84 24.25 3.69
C ARG A 135 1.37 24.69 3.79
N LEU A 136 0.45 23.76 4.01
CA LEU A 136 -0.97 24.05 4.19
C LEU A 136 -1.21 24.81 5.52
N ASP A 137 -2.14 25.78 5.57
CA ASP A 137 -2.49 26.51 6.82
C ASP A 137 -3.50 25.70 7.66
N VAL A 138 -3.14 24.45 7.93
CA VAL A 138 -3.95 23.43 8.61
C VAL A 138 -3.31 23.07 9.93
N ARG A 139 -3.68 23.80 10.99
CA ARG A 139 -3.11 23.59 12.33
C ARG A 139 -3.73 22.36 12.96
N ASP A 140 -2.90 21.57 13.63
CA ASP A 140 -3.25 20.34 14.35
C ASP A 140 -3.83 19.18 13.50
N ILE A 141 -4.16 19.41 12.22
CA ILE A 141 -4.56 18.39 11.24
C ILE A 141 -3.32 17.64 10.71
N ARG A 142 -3.32 16.31 10.78
CA ARG A 142 -2.30 15.48 10.12
C ARG A 142 -2.60 15.34 8.63
N VAL A 143 -1.64 15.62 7.76
CA VAL A 143 -1.79 15.46 6.30
C VAL A 143 -0.75 14.49 5.76
N SER A 144 -1.14 13.62 4.83
CA SER A 144 -0.25 12.62 4.23
C SER A 144 -0.55 12.41 2.74
N ALA A 145 0.44 11.91 1.99
CA ALA A 145 0.34 11.68 0.55
C ALA A 145 0.32 10.17 0.25
N ALA A 146 -0.57 9.71 -0.63
CA ALA A 146 -0.66 8.30 -1.03
C ALA A 146 -0.71 8.11 -2.56
N PRO A 147 -0.11 7.04 -3.13
CA PRO A 147 -0.30 6.69 -4.54
C PRO A 147 -1.76 6.39 -4.87
N ALA A 148 -2.25 6.87 -6.02
CA ALA A 148 -3.61 6.61 -6.48
C ALA A 148 -3.98 5.11 -6.53
N ALA A 149 -3.05 4.25 -6.97
CA ALA A 149 -3.27 2.80 -6.98
C ALA A 149 -3.37 2.19 -5.56
N GLU A 150 -2.72 2.76 -4.56
CA GLU A 150 -2.80 2.30 -3.17
C GLU A 150 -4.17 2.63 -2.56
N ALA A 151 -4.69 3.83 -2.82
CA ALA A 151 -6.05 4.22 -2.47
C ALA A 151 -7.09 3.27 -3.10
N LEU A 152 -6.97 2.98 -4.40
CA LEU A 152 -7.82 1.98 -5.07
C LEU A 152 -7.65 0.57 -4.45
N GLY A 153 -6.44 0.22 -4.04
CA GLY A 153 -6.16 -0.98 -3.27
C GLY A 153 -6.99 -1.07 -1.99
N ALA A 154 -6.96 -0.03 -1.15
CA ALA A 154 -7.73 0.01 0.10
C ALA A 154 -9.24 -0.26 -0.14
N VAL A 155 -9.81 0.33 -1.19
CA VAL A 155 -11.21 0.09 -1.59
C VAL A 155 -11.46 -1.36 -2.00
N LEU A 156 -10.56 -1.95 -2.78
CA LEU A 156 -10.70 -3.35 -3.24
C LEU A 156 -10.54 -4.34 -2.09
N ALA A 157 -9.57 -4.12 -1.18
CA ALA A 157 -9.35 -4.92 0.01
C ALA A 157 -10.57 -4.88 0.97
N ARG A 158 -11.07 -3.68 1.28
CA ARG A 158 -12.25 -3.52 2.17
C ARG A 158 -13.53 -4.12 1.55
N ARG A 159 -13.62 -4.23 0.22
CA ARG A 159 -14.68 -4.98 -0.51
C ARG A 159 -14.41 -6.48 -0.65
N ALA A 160 -13.16 -6.93 -0.52
CA ALA A 160 -12.81 -8.35 -0.48
C ALA A 160 -13.13 -8.95 0.90
N ALA A 161 -12.79 -8.25 1.98
CA ALA A 161 -13.00 -8.66 3.37
C ALA A 161 -14.48 -8.90 3.78
N THR A 162 -15.46 -8.52 2.95
CA THR A 162 -16.89 -8.83 3.16
C THR A 162 -17.36 -10.13 2.48
N ARG A 163 -16.45 -10.89 1.84
CA ARG A 163 -16.73 -12.18 1.21
C ARG A 163 -16.56 -13.33 2.20
N THR A 164 -17.00 -14.53 1.83
CA THR A 164 -16.69 -15.75 2.59
C THR A 164 -15.17 -15.95 2.62
N PRO A 165 -14.53 -16.10 3.80
CA PRO A 165 -13.06 -16.19 3.89
C PRO A 165 -12.47 -17.33 3.06
N GLY A 166 -11.36 -17.05 2.37
CA GLY A 166 -10.64 -18.04 1.58
C GLY A 166 -9.40 -17.45 0.91
N ARG A 167 -8.31 -18.22 0.82
CA ARG A 167 -7.00 -17.80 0.28
C ARG A 167 -7.00 -17.57 -1.24
N ARG A 168 -7.83 -16.65 -1.74
CA ARG A 168 -7.86 -16.26 -3.16
C ARG A 168 -7.23 -14.88 -3.34
N THR A 169 -6.02 -14.87 -3.90
CA THR A 169 -5.38 -13.66 -4.41
C THR A 169 -6.04 -13.24 -5.72
N ASP A 170 -6.80 -12.14 -5.71
CA ASP A 170 -7.34 -11.52 -6.90
C ASP A 170 -6.28 -10.56 -7.48
N LEU A 171 -5.67 -10.91 -8.62
CA LEU A 171 -4.87 -9.95 -9.40
C LEU A 171 -5.81 -9.04 -10.20
N VAL A 172 -5.60 -7.73 -10.12
CA VAL A 172 -6.46 -6.71 -10.74
C VAL A 172 -5.60 -5.70 -11.49
N ALA A 173 -5.78 -5.55 -12.80
CA ALA A 173 -5.13 -4.48 -13.55
C ALA A 173 -5.94 -3.17 -13.37
N VAL A 174 -5.24 -2.06 -13.13
CA VAL A 174 -5.81 -0.71 -13.08
C VAL A 174 -5.31 0.07 -14.28
N TYR A 175 -6.24 0.76 -14.95
CA TYR A 175 -6.01 1.64 -16.08
C TYR A 175 -6.79 2.94 -15.85
N ASP A 176 -6.10 4.00 -15.46
CA ASP A 176 -6.69 5.32 -15.24
C ASP A 176 -6.28 6.29 -16.35
N PHE A 177 -7.22 6.64 -17.23
CA PHE A 177 -6.98 7.59 -18.33
C PHE A 177 -7.67 8.92 -18.02
N GLY A 178 -6.98 9.72 -17.22
CA GLY A 178 -7.45 11.01 -16.72
C GLY A 178 -7.23 12.18 -17.67
N ALA A 179 -7.44 13.39 -17.15
CA ALA A 179 -7.32 14.62 -17.92
C ALA A 179 -5.86 15.05 -18.20
N GLY A 180 -4.92 14.76 -17.29
CA GLY A 180 -3.51 15.17 -17.42
C GLY A 180 -2.52 14.06 -17.71
N THR A 181 -2.89 12.80 -17.45
CA THR A 181 -2.03 11.62 -17.51
C THR A 181 -2.85 10.37 -17.85
N CYS A 182 -2.17 9.31 -18.29
CA CYS A 182 -2.67 7.95 -18.20
C CYS A 182 -1.75 7.14 -17.28
N GLU A 183 -2.31 6.46 -16.29
CA GLU A 183 -1.61 5.69 -15.25
C GLU A 183 -2.05 4.22 -15.29
N THR A 184 -1.10 3.29 -15.20
CA THR A 184 -1.36 1.85 -15.20
C THR A 184 -0.61 1.14 -14.07
N ALA A 185 -1.32 0.25 -13.36
CA ALA A 185 -0.80 -0.55 -12.25
C ALA A 185 -1.39 -1.97 -12.30
N VAL A 186 -0.76 -2.94 -11.62
CA VAL A 186 -1.44 -4.18 -11.21
C VAL A 186 -1.50 -4.20 -9.69
N LEU A 187 -2.67 -4.51 -9.16
CA LEU A 187 -2.90 -4.72 -7.73
C LEU A 187 -2.99 -6.22 -7.44
N SER A 188 -2.31 -6.65 -6.39
CA SER A 188 -2.60 -7.92 -5.71
C SER A 188 -3.59 -7.61 -4.60
N VAL A 189 -4.73 -8.31 -4.54
CA VAL A 189 -5.80 -8.08 -3.56
C VAL A 189 -6.16 -9.37 -2.83
N THR A 190 -6.33 -9.31 -1.52
CA THR A 190 -6.78 -10.42 -0.66
C THR A 190 -7.66 -9.91 0.49
N ASP A 191 -8.20 -10.84 1.28
CA ASP A 191 -8.86 -10.60 2.57
C ASP A 191 -8.00 -9.79 3.58
N TYR A 192 -6.67 -9.72 3.38
CA TYR A 192 -5.72 -9.06 4.28
C TYR A 192 -5.31 -7.63 3.85
N GLY A 193 -5.56 -7.24 2.60
CA GLY A 193 -5.05 -5.98 2.05
C GLY A 193 -4.96 -5.98 0.53
N ALA A 194 -4.43 -4.88 0.00
CA ALA A 194 -4.10 -4.71 -1.41
C ALA A 194 -2.77 -3.96 -1.56
N GLU A 195 -1.99 -4.27 -2.59
CA GLU A 195 -0.70 -3.65 -2.87
C GLU A 195 -0.43 -3.55 -4.37
N VAL A 196 0.46 -2.64 -4.78
CA VAL A 196 0.94 -2.54 -6.17
C VAL A 196 2.03 -3.59 -6.43
N VAL A 197 1.77 -4.52 -7.34
CA VAL A 197 2.74 -5.53 -7.78
C VAL A 197 3.34 -5.18 -9.15
N GLY A 198 4.63 -5.49 -9.31
CA GLY A 198 5.37 -5.18 -10.53
C GLY A 198 5.74 -3.69 -10.64
N SER A 199 5.86 -3.21 -11.88
CA SER A 199 6.27 -1.85 -12.20
C SER A 199 5.08 -1.06 -12.77
N PRO A 200 4.48 -0.12 -12.01
CA PRO A 200 3.48 0.79 -12.58
C PRO A 200 4.09 1.63 -13.70
N THR A 201 3.26 2.11 -14.62
CA THR A 201 3.70 2.92 -15.77
C THR A 201 2.77 4.11 -15.93
N GLY A 202 3.32 5.28 -16.23
CA GLY A 202 2.56 6.51 -16.40
C GLY A 202 3.01 7.30 -17.62
N LEU A 203 2.05 7.94 -18.28
CA LEU A 203 2.25 8.77 -19.46
C LEU A 203 1.86 10.22 -19.13
N ALA A 204 2.86 11.04 -18.75
CA ALA A 204 2.66 12.41 -18.29
C ALA A 204 2.15 13.40 -19.38
N HIS A 205 2.27 13.02 -20.65
CA HIS A 205 1.85 13.78 -21.83
C HIS A 205 0.87 12.98 -22.70
N THR A 206 0.00 12.22 -22.03
CA THR A 206 -1.07 11.42 -22.65
C THR A 206 -2.28 11.46 -21.72
N GLY A 207 -2.87 12.65 -21.58
CA GLY A 207 -4.14 12.87 -20.88
C GLY A 207 -5.18 13.54 -21.78
N GLY A 208 -6.42 13.62 -21.31
CA GLY A 208 -7.53 14.28 -22.02
C GLY A 208 -7.22 15.68 -22.58
N VAL A 209 -6.49 16.51 -21.83
CA VAL A 209 -6.08 17.88 -22.23
C VAL A 209 -5.14 17.90 -23.43
N ASP A 210 -4.34 16.85 -23.61
CA ASP A 210 -3.47 16.70 -24.77
C ASP A 210 -4.31 16.34 -26.01
N LEU A 211 -5.33 15.51 -25.84
CA LEU A 211 -6.32 15.19 -26.88
C LEU A 211 -7.18 16.40 -27.26
N ASP A 212 -7.60 17.21 -26.28
CA ASP A 212 -8.32 18.48 -26.51
C ASP A 212 -7.50 19.47 -27.32
N THR A 213 -6.17 19.42 -27.21
CA THR A 213 -5.26 20.28 -27.97
C THR A 213 -5.11 19.80 -29.42
N LEU A 214 -5.12 18.48 -29.67
CA LEU A 214 -5.23 17.94 -31.04
C LEU A 214 -6.57 18.33 -31.69
N LEU A 215 -7.66 18.22 -30.94
CA LEU A 215 -9.00 18.58 -31.39
C LEU A 215 -9.14 20.09 -31.66
N LEU A 216 -8.48 20.96 -30.90
CA LEU A 216 -8.46 22.40 -31.15
C LEU A 216 -7.86 22.75 -32.51
N GLU A 217 -6.67 22.26 -32.83
CA GLU A 217 -6.04 22.58 -34.12
C GLU A 217 -6.84 21.98 -35.30
N HIS A 218 -7.49 20.82 -35.11
CA HIS A 218 -8.41 20.25 -36.09
C HIS A 218 -9.68 21.11 -36.28
N VAL A 219 -10.33 21.57 -35.21
CA VAL A 219 -11.51 22.46 -35.27
C VAL A 219 -11.17 23.83 -35.87
N LEU A 220 -10.01 24.40 -35.53
CA LEU A 220 -9.52 25.66 -36.13
C LEU A 220 -9.28 25.50 -37.64
N SER A 221 -8.70 24.38 -38.07
CA SER A 221 -8.52 24.06 -39.49
C SER A 221 -9.86 23.91 -40.22
N ALA A 222 -10.82 23.19 -39.63
CA ALA A 222 -12.16 22.98 -40.18
C ALA A 222 -13.00 24.29 -40.23
N ALA A 223 -12.75 25.24 -39.33
CA ALA A 223 -13.35 26.58 -39.37
C ALA A 223 -12.78 27.51 -40.48
N GLY A 224 -11.72 27.07 -41.17
CA GLY A 224 -11.12 27.77 -42.31
C GLY A 224 -9.89 28.63 -41.95
N GLN A 225 -9.15 29.04 -42.97
CA GLN A 225 -7.85 29.73 -42.83
C GLN A 225 -7.86 30.91 -41.85
N ALA A 226 -8.92 31.72 -41.88
CA ALA A 226 -9.07 32.89 -41.00
C ALA A 226 -9.10 32.55 -39.50
N ALA A 227 -9.44 31.31 -39.11
CA ALA A 227 -9.36 30.84 -37.73
C ALA A 227 -7.96 30.29 -37.39
N ALA A 228 -7.30 29.64 -38.35
CA ALA A 228 -5.96 29.08 -38.18
C ALA A 228 -4.87 30.17 -38.08
N GLU A 229 -5.03 31.28 -38.81
CA GLU A 229 -4.06 32.39 -38.93
C GLU A 229 -4.24 33.51 -37.88
N LEU A 230 -5.09 33.32 -36.86
CA LEU A 230 -5.33 34.29 -35.79
C LEU A 230 -4.08 34.56 -34.93
N ASP A 231 -3.88 35.83 -34.56
CA ASP A 231 -2.85 36.24 -33.60
C ASP A 231 -3.16 35.68 -32.20
N ARG A 232 -2.44 34.62 -31.82
CA ARG A 232 -2.57 33.92 -30.54
C ARG A 232 -1.98 34.72 -29.36
N SER A 233 -1.41 35.91 -29.59
CA SER A 233 -0.97 36.84 -28.55
C SER A 233 -2.02 37.92 -28.20
N ASP A 234 -3.02 38.13 -29.05
CA ASP A 234 -4.10 39.08 -28.79
C ASP A 234 -4.99 38.62 -27.60
N PRO A 235 -5.27 39.46 -26.60
CA PRO A 235 -6.09 39.10 -25.44
C PRO A 235 -7.53 38.65 -25.76
N ALA A 236 -8.14 39.14 -26.85
CA ALA A 236 -9.48 38.71 -27.25
C ALA A 236 -9.42 37.34 -27.94
N THR A 237 -8.43 37.08 -28.79
CA THR A 237 -8.14 35.74 -29.35
C THR A 237 -7.86 34.74 -28.23
N VAL A 238 -6.99 35.05 -27.27
CA VAL A 238 -6.70 34.18 -26.11
C VAL A 238 -7.98 33.85 -25.34
N THR A 239 -8.85 34.85 -25.11
CA THR A 239 -10.13 34.64 -24.41
C THR A 239 -11.11 33.79 -25.22
N ALA A 240 -11.17 33.97 -26.54
CA ALA A 240 -12.03 33.20 -27.43
C ALA A 240 -11.55 31.74 -27.58
N LEU A 241 -10.23 31.51 -27.69
CA LEU A 241 -9.63 30.17 -27.71
C LEU A 241 -9.83 29.43 -26.37
N GLY A 242 -9.79 30.15 -25.24
CA GLY A 242 -10.14 29.59 -23.93
C GLY A 242 -11.57 29.05 -23.89
N ARG A 243 -12.54 29.79 -24.42
CA ARG A 243 -13.94 29.32 -24.55
C ARG A 243 -14.04 28.13 -25.51
N LEU A 244 -13.41 28.21 -26.68
CA LEU A 244 -13.44 27.14 -27.68
C LEU A 244 -12.88 25.82 -27.12
N ARG A 245 -11.85 25.85 -26.25
CA ARG A 245 -11.36 24.66 -25.53
C ARG A 245 -12.43 24.01 -24.66
N HIS A 246 -13.27 24.79 -23.97
CA HIS A 246 -14.38 24.23 -23.18
C HIS A 246 -15.46 23.59 -24.07
N GLU A 247 -15.81 24.22 -25.20
CA GLU A 247 -16.74 23.65 -26.18
C GLU A 247 -16.21 22.33 -26.77
N ILE A 248 -14.89 22.25 -27.02
CA ILE A 248 -14.21 21.03 -27.49
C ILE A 248 -14.23 19.92 -26.43
N VAL A 249 -13.97 20.24 -25.15
CA VAL A 249 -14.09 19.27 -24.05
C VAL A 249 -15.51 18.70 -24.00
N ALA A 250 -16.53 19.55 -24.04
CA ALA A 250 -17.93 19.13 -24.04
C ALA A 250 -18.30 18.28 -25.28
N ALA A 251 -17.80 18.64 -26.46
CA ALA A 251 -17.98 17.88 -27.69
C ALA A 251 -17.32 16.50 -27.63
N LYS A 252 -16.06 16.42 -27.15
CA LYS A 252 -15.33 15.17 -26.94
C LYS A 252 -16.06 14.25 -25.94
N GLU A 253 -16.60 14.82 -24.86
CA GLU A 253 -17.36 14.07 -23.85
C GLU A 253 -18.72 13.58 -24.41
N SER A 254 -19.42 14.40 -25.20
CA SER A 254 -20.66 14.01 -25.89
C SER A 254 -20.40 12.85 -26.86
N LEU A 255 -19.31 12.88 -27.62
CA LEU A 255 -18.93 11.83 -28.58
C LEU A 255 -18.61 10.47 -27.94
N ALA A 256 -18.51 10.37 -26.61
CA ALA A 256 -18.49 9.06 -25.93
C ALA A 256 -19.85 8.34 -25.98
N ALA A 257 -20.95 9.08 -26.13
CA ALA A 257 -22.31 8.55 -26.28
C ALA A 257 -22.87 8.74 -27.70
N ASP A 258 -22.66 9.92 -28.30
CA ASP A 258 -23.19 10.30 -29.61
C ASP A 258 -22.20 10.03 -30.76
N ASP A 259 -22.70 9.76 -31.97
CA ASP A 259 -21.86 9.50 -33.16
C ASP A 259 -21.32 10.78 -33.82
N GLU A 260 -22.05 11.90 -33.71
CA GLU A 260 -21.61 13.23 -34.16
C GLU A 260 -22.15 14.35 -33.25
N THR A 261 -21.45 15.49 -33.23
CA THR A 261 -21.82 16.70 -32.49
C THR A 261 -21.34 17.95 -33.23
N SER A 262 -21.80 19.15 -32.85
CA SER A 262 -21.44 20.40 -33.54
C SER A 262 -20.85 21.44 -32.59
N VAL A 263 -19.61 21.85 -32.84
CA VAL A 263 -18.86 22.84 -32.06
C VAL A 263 -19.15 24.26 -32.60
N PRO A 264 -19.66 25.19 -31.77
CA PRO A 264 -19.81 26.59 -32.14
C PRO A 264 -18.45 27.31 -32.07
N VAL A 265 -17.86 27.61 -33.23
CA VAL A 265 -16.60 28.37 -33.32
C VAL A 265 -16.92 29.86 -33.37
N THR A 266 -16.64 30.57 -32.27
CA THR A 266 -16.79 32.03 -32.16
C THR A 266 -15.44 32.64 -31.75
N LEU A 267 -14.77 33.24 -32.72
CA LEU A 267 -13.44 33.85 -32.61
C LEU A 267 -13.46 35.28 -33.20
N PRO A 268 -12.45 36.13 -32.97
CA PRO A 268 -12.41 37.47 -33.56
C PRO A 268 -12.51 37.42 -35.10
N GLY A 269 -13.62 37.90 -35.64
CA GLY A 269 -13.89 37.90 -37.09
C GLY A 269 -14.35 36.56 -37.69
N VAL A 270 -14.45 35.47 -36.91
CA VAL A 270 -14.87 34.15 -37.42
C VAL A 270 -16.03 33.58 -36.60
N PHE A 271 -17.11 33.25 -37.31
CA PHE A 271 -18.29 32.56 -36.77
C PHE A 271 -18.58 31.35 -37.66
N ALA A 272 -18.43 30.14 -37.11
CA ALA A 272 -18.64 28.88 -37.84
C ALA A 272 -19.24 27.80 -36.94
N TRP A 273 -19.80 26.76 -37.54
CA TRP A 273 -20.23 25.54 -36.87
C TRP A 273 -19.45 24.37 -37.46
N VAL A 274 -18.68 23.67 -36.62
CA VAL A 274 -17.85 22.53 -37.03
C VAL A 274 -18.47 21.25 -36.50
N THR A 275 -19.00 20.42 -37.39
CA THR A 275 -19.48 19.08 -37.02
C THR A 275 -18.30 18.14 -36.82
N LEU A 276 -18.16 17.58 -35.63
CA LEU A 276 -17.19 16.54 -35.31
C LEU A 276 -17.88 15.17 -35.26
N ARG A 277 -17.21 14.14 -35.80
CA ARG A 277 -17.70 12.75 -35.82
C ARG A 277 -16.81 11.85 -34.97
N ARG A 278 -17.41 10.89 -34.24
CA ARG A 278 -16.67 9.95 -33.39
C ARG A 278 -15.55 9.25 -34.16
N GLU A 279 -15.83 8.74 -35.36
CA GLU A 279 -14.86 8.01 -36.18
C GLU A 279 -13.64 8.88 -36.58
N GLU A 280 -13.83 10.19 -36.76
CA GLU A 280 -12.77 11.14 -37.09
C GLU A 280 -11.95 11.52 -35.86
N VAL A 281 -12.62 11.79 -34.73
CA VAL A 281 -11.98 12.03 -33.43
C VAL A 281 -11.17 10.80 -33.00
N GLU A 282 -11.74 9.60 -33.10
CA GLU A 282 -11.06 8.35 -32.80
C GLU A 282 -9.82 8.14 -33.70
N ARG A 283 -9.91 8.41 -35.01
CA ARG A 283 -8.75 8.39 -35.91
C ARG A 283 -7.67 9.41 -35.53
N LEU A 284 -8.04 10.60 -35.07
CA LEU A 284 -7.10 11.65 -34.65
C LEU A 284 -6.36 11.29 -33.36
N VAL A 285 -7.05 10.69 -32.38
CA VAL A 285 -6.47 10.37 -31.06
C VAL A 285 -5.87 8.95 -30.98
N ALA A 286 -6.10 8.08 -31.97
CA ALA A 286 -5.68 6.68 -31.95
C ALA A 286 -4.22 6.45 -31.53
N PRO A 287 -3.19 7.18 -32.03
CA PRO A 287 -1.81 6.97 -31.60
C PRO A 287 -1.59 7.18 -30.09
N ALA A 288 -2.27 8.17 -29.50
CA ALA A 288 -2.18 8.44 -28.06
C ALA A 288 -2.89 7.35 -27.23
N VAL A 289 -4.01 6.82 -27.72
CA VAL A 289 -4.72 5.72 -27.07
C VAL A 289 -3.93 4.41 -27.18
N GLU A 290 -3.38 4.11 -28.35
CA GLU A 290 -2.49 2.96 -28.57
C GLU A 290 -1.27 3.02 -27.63
N ASP A 291 -0.69 4.19 -27.40
CA ASP A 291 0.43 4.37 -26.46
C ASP A 291 0.05 4.04 -25.01
N SER A 292 -1.11 4.51 -24.53
CA SER A 292 -1.63 4.16 -23.21
C SER A 292 -1.96 2.66 -23.07
N VAL A 293 -2.51 2.02 -24.11
CA VAL A 293 -2.76 0.57 -24.11
C VAL A 293 -1.44 -0.21 -24.16
N ARG A 294 -0.42 0.29 -24.89
CA ARG A 294 0.94 -0.26 -24.86
C ARG A 294 1.65 -0.05 -23.51
N ALA A 295 1.26 0.93 -22.70
CA ALA A 295 1.72 1.07 -21.32
C ALA A 295 1.09 0.00 -20.42
N LEU A 296 -0.24 -0.19 -20.49
CA LEU A 296 -0.95 -1.24 -19.73
C LEU A 296 -0.35 -2.63 -19.94
N VAL A 297 -0.08 -3.01 -21.20
CA VAL A 297 0.53 -4.30 -21.53
C VAL A 297 1.94 -4.46 -20.96
N ARG A 298 2.73 -3.37 -20.83
CA ARG A 298 4.04 -3.41 -20.14
C ARG A 298 3.87 -3.61 -18.65
N THR A 299 2.93 -2.90 -18.02
CA THR A 299 2.65 -3.04 -16.59
C THR A 299 2.20 -4.46 -16.24
N VAL A 300 1.25 -5.04 -16.99
CA VAL A 300 0.82 -6.43 -16.77
C VAL A 300 1.99 -7.40 -16.92
N ARG A 301 2.84 -7.25 -17.95
CA ARG A 301 4.03 -8.09 -18.18
C ARG A 301 5.16 -7.90 -17.16
N SER A 302 5.14 -6.86 -16.33
CA SER A 302 6.14 -6.69 -15.27
C SER A 302 5.92 -7.67 -14.11
N VAL A 303 4.66 -8.05 -13.89
CA VAL A 303 4.24 -9.15 -13.02
C VAL A 303 4.41 -10.47 -13.79
N PRO A 304 4.99 -11.52 -13.20
CA PRO A 304 5.01 -12.86 -13.81
C PRO A 304 3.63 -13.56 -13.71
N ALA A 305 2.64 -12.98 -14.39
CA ALA A 305 1.27 -13.44 -14.53
C ALA A 305 0.79 -13.24 -15.99
N SER A 306 -0.19 -14.01 -16.44
CA SER A 306 -0.79 -13.84 -17.78
C SER A 306 -2.00 -12.91 -17.74
N ALA A 307 -2.51 -12.51 -18.92
CA ALA A 307 -3.79 -11.78 -18.98
C ALA A 307 -4.96 -12.61 -18.40
N GLU A 308 -4.92 -13.94 -18.54
CA GLU A 308 -5.90 -14.88 -17.97
C GLU A 308 -5.83 -14.96 -16.43
N SER A 309 -4.70 -14.57 -15.83
CA SER A 309 -4.55 -14.46 -14.38
C SER A 309 -5.28 -13.23 -13.79
N LEU A 310 -5.71 -12.27 -14.63
CA LEU A 310 -6.36 -11.04 -14.17
C LEU A 310 -7.84 -11.31 -13.86
N SER A 311 -8.19 -11.20 -12.58
CA SER A 311 -9.57 -11.30 -12.07
C SER A 311 -10.46 -10.16 -12.57
N ALA A 312 -9.89 -8.99 -12.87
CA ALA A 312 -10.52 -7.86 -13.52
C ALA A 312 -9.47 -6.88 -14.12
N VAL A 313 -9.91 -6.09 -15.10
CA VAL A 313 -9.28 -4.85 -15.55
C VAL A 313 -10.23 -3.69 -15.21
N LEU A 314 -9.77 -2.73 -14.41
CA LEU A 314 -10.57 -1.61 -13.94
C LEU A 314 -10.22 -0.34 -14.71
N LEU A 315 -11.24 0.28 -15.32
CA LEU A 315 -11.13 1.44 -16.18
C LEU A 315 -11.59 2.70 -15.42
N TYR A 316 -10.64 3.59 -15.12
CA TYR A 316 -10.81 4.85 -14.43
C TYR A 316 -10.53 6.05 -15.34
N GLY A 317 -10.92 7.25 -14.90
CA GLY A 317 -10.71 8.49 -15.64
C GLY A 317 -11.76 8.77 -16.71
N GLY A 318 -11.81 10.03 -17.17
CA GLY A 318 -12.80 10.49 -18.14
C GLY A 318 -12.55 9.94 -19.55
N VAL A 319 -11.28 9.88 -19.98
CA VAL A 319 -10.91 9.45 -21.34
C VAL A 319 -11.16 7.95 -21.53
N ALA A 320 -11.05 7.15 -20.47
CA ALA A 320 -11.31 5.70 -20.55
C ALA A 320 -12.76 5.35 -20.94
N ARG A 321 -13.69 6.31 -20.89
CA ARG A 321 -15.08 6.14 -21.34
C ARG A 321 -15.24 6.21 -22.87
N MET A 322 -14.20 6.59 -23.61
CA MET A 322 -14.21 6.64 -25.07
C MET A 322 -14.29 5.22 -25.68
N PRO A 323 -15.20 4.94 -26.64
CA PRO A 323 -15.38 3.60 -27.22
C PRO A 323 -14.13 2.98 -27.88
N LEU A 324 -13.19 3.81 -28.37
CA LEU A 324 -11.88 3.34 -28.83
C LEU A 324 -11.05 2.70 -27.71
N VAL A 325 -11.04 3.28 -26.51
CA VAL A 325 -10.24 2.81 -25.38
C VAL A 325 -10.71 1.43 -24.92
N ASP A 326 -12.02 1.26 -24.72
CA ASP A 326 -12.61 -0.02 -24.32
C ASP A 326 -12.28 -1.14 -25.33
N ARG A 327 -12.44 -0.86 -26.64
CA ARG A 327 -12.09 -1.81 -27.71
C ARG A 327 -10.62 -2.19 -27.68
N LEU A 328 -9.70 -1.23 -27.57
CA LEU A 328 -8.26 -1.48 -27.61
C LEU A 328 -7.75 -2.16 -26.32
N VAL A 329 -8.25 -1.77 -25.14
CA VAL A 329 -7.87 -2.43 -23.87
C VAL A 329 -8.34 -3.89 -23.85
N ARG A 330 -9.57 -4.19 -24.32
CA ARG A 330 -10.06 -5.58 -24.46
C ARG A 330 -9.25 -6.39 -25.47
N ALA A 331 -8.90 -5.80 -26.60
CA ALA A 331 -8.09 -6.47 -27.64
C ALA A 331 -6.65 -6.74 -27.19
N ALA A 332 -6.09 -5.91 -26.29
CA ALA A 332 -4.71 -6.02 -25.81
C ALA A 332 -4.53 -7.01 -24.64
N LEU A 333 -5.59 -7.31 -23.88
CA LEU A 333 -5.59 -8.27 -22.76
C LEU A 333 -6.63 -9.41 -22.97
N PRO A 334 -6.54 -10.18 -24.07
CA PRO A 334 -7.44 -11.31 -24.29
C PRO A 334 -7.27 -12.34 -23.16
N GLY A 335 -8.39 -12.80 -22.59
CA GLY A 335 -8.43 -13.76 -21.49
C GLY A 335 -8.65 -13.15 -20.09
N ALA A 336 -8.48 -11.84 -19.91
CA ALA A 336 -8.79 -11.19 -18.63
C ALA A 336 -10.28 -11.33 -18.27
N ALA A 337 -10.58 -11.73 -17.03
CA ALA A 337 -11.88 -12.31 -16.69
C ALA A 337 -13.06 -11.31 -16.72
N ARG A 338 -12.81 -10.03 -16.44
CA ARG A 338 -13.78 -8.92 -16.51
C ARG A 338 -13.09 -7.61 -16.87
N PHE A 339 -13.84 -6.68 -17.46
CA PHE A 339 -13.44 -5.30 -17.69
C PHE A 339 -14.56 -4.40 -17.16
N GLU A 340 -14.25 -3.53 -16.20
CA GLU A 340 -15.25 -2.76 -15.44
C GLU A 340 -14.90 -1.26 -15.45
N HIS A 341 -15.80 -0.40 -15.95
CA HIS A 341 -15.69 1.04 -15.71
C HIS A 341 -16.03 1.35 -14.25
N ARG A 342 -15.24 2.22 -13.63
CA ARG A 342 -15.35 2.56 -12.21
C ARG A 342 -15.71 4.04 -12.00
N PRO A 343 -16.35 4.39 -10.87
CA PRO A 343 -16.50 5.78 -10.46
C PRO A 343 -15.12 6.38 -10.14
N ALA A 344 -14.91 7.67 -10.43
CA ALA A 344 -13.67 8.35 -10.02
C ALA A 344 -13.62 8.49 -8.49
N GLU A 345 -14.79 8.55 -7.88
CA GLU A 345 -15.05 8.63 -6.45
C GLU A 345 -14.42 7.48 -5.63
N ASP A 346 -14.16 6.31 -6.24
CA ASP A 346 -13.44 5.22 -5.59
C ASP A 346 -12.00 5.63 -5.17
N LEU A 347 -11.35 6.61 -5.84
CA LEU A 347 -10.03 7.13 -5.42
C LEU A 347 -10.10 7.89 -4.09
N ALA A 348 -11.04 8.84 -3.96
CA ALA A 348 -11.20 9.63 -2.74
C ALA A 348 -11.70 8.77 -1.58
N VAL A 349 -12.61 7.83 -1.83
CA VAL A 349 -13.05 6.81 -0.87
C VAL A 349 -11.88 5.95 -0.40
N GLY A 350 -10.95 5.60 -1.31
CA GLY A 350 -9.71 4.90 -0.98
C GLY A 350 -8.77 5.70 -0.09
N ALA A 351 -8.56 6.98 -0.41
CA ALA A 351 -7.78 7.88 0.44
C ALA A 351 -8.40 8.02 1.83
N ALA A 352 -9.73 8.05 1.96
CA ALA A 352 -10.41 8.09 3.25
C ALA A 352 -10.24 6.80 4.07
N LEU A 353 -10.18 5.62 3.42
CA LEU A 353 -9.83 4.35 4.09
C LEU A 353 -8.38 4.35 4.59
N LEU A 354 -7.43 4.86 3.79
CA LEU A 354 -6.03 5.00 4.22
C LEU A 354 -5.90 5.99 5.39
N ALA A 355 -6.62 7.11 5.34
CA ALA A 355 -6.64 8.11 6.41
C ALA A 355 -7.19 7.53 7.73
N ALA A 356 -8.25 6.71 7.68
CA ALA A 356 -8.75 5.99 8.84
C ALA A 356 -7.71 5.00 9.41
N GLY A 357 -7.02 4.23 8.56
CA GLY A 357 -5.96 3.31 9.00
C GLY A 357 -4.76 4.00 9.65
N LEU A 358 -4.37 5.18 9.15
CA LEU A 358 -3.32 6.02 9.77
C LEU A 358 -3.77 6.60 11.11
N ALA A 359 -5.06 6.93 11.27
CA ALA A 359 -5.63 7.38 12.54
C ALA A 359 -5.67 6.24 13.59
N GLU A 360 -6.09 5.02 13.21
CA GLU A 360 -6.05 3.83 14.08
C GLU A 360 -4.63 3.54 14.61
N GLN A 361 -3.60 3.71 13.78
CA GLN A 361 -2.19 3.55 14.16
C GLN A 361 -1.64 4.71 15.03
N SER A 362 -2.39 5.81 15.14
CA SER A 362 -1.94 7.08 15.73
C SER A 362 -2.49 7.37 17.12
N GLU A 363 -3.52 6.65 17.58
CA GLU A 363 -4.06 6.83 18.93
C GLU A 363 -3.11 6.25 20.00
N PRO A 364 -2.70 7.04 21.01
CA PRO A 364 -2.15 6.48 22.24
C PRO A 364 -3.25 5.66 22.92
N VAL A 365 -2.92 4.44 23.39
CA VAL A 365 -3.88 3.54 24.06
C VAL A 365 -4.51 4.24 25.27
N ALA A 366 -5.73 4.76 25.08
CA ALA A 366 -6.40 5.59 26.06
C ALA A 366 -6.85 4.75 27.28
N GLY A 367 -6.15 4.93 28.40
CA GLY A 367 -6.42 4.19 29.63
C GLY A 367 -7.87 4.33 30.11
N GLY A 368 -8.50 3.19 30.41
CA GLY A 368 -9.92 3.13 30.78
C GLY A 368 -10.26 4.02 31.98
N ALA A 369 -11.14 5.00 31.77
CA ALA A 369 -11.52 5.97 32.79
C ALA A 369 -12.27 5.29 33.96
N THR A 370 -11.68 5.35 35.16
CA THR A 370 -12.42 5.07 36.41
C THR A 370 -13.05 6.38 36.89
N ALA A 371 -14.37 6.47 36.80
CA ALA A 371 -15.11 7.67 37.20
C ALA A 371 -15.13 7.85 38.73
N LEU A 372 -14.95 9.10 39.19
CA LEU A 372 -15.34 9.54 40.53
C LEU A 372 -16.31 10.72 40.42
N ILE A 373 -17.34 10.68 41.26
CA ILE A 373 -18.46 11.63 41.24
C ILE A 373 -18.11 12.81 42.16
N GLY A 374 -18.31 14.05 41.70
CA GLY A 374 -18.15 15.26 42.51
C GLY A 374 -19.38 15.56 43.40
N PRO A 375 -19.56 16.81 43.90
CA PRO A 375 -18.71 17.99 43.72
C PRO A 375 -18.32 18.68 45.05
N SER A 376 -17.39 19.64 44.99
CA SER A 376 -17.35 20.81 45.90
C SER A 376 -16.50 21.92 45.30
N THR A 377 -16.93 23.17 45.51
CA THR A 377 -16.30 24.39 44.97
C THR A 377 -15.22 24.95 45.88
N MET A 378 -14.08 25.37 45.32
CA MET A 378 -13.30 26.47 45.90
C MET A 378 -12.49 27.21 44.83
N GLU A 379 -12.35 28.51 45.03
CA GLU A 379 -11.72 29.48 44.12
C GLU A 379 -10.25 29.71 44.54
N PRO A 380 -9.30 29.97 43.62
CA PRO A 380 -7.89 30.09 43.98
C PRO A 380 -7.58 31.41 44.71
N PRO A 381 -6.77 31.39 45.79
CA PRO A 381 -6.40 32.60 46.52
C PRO A 381 -5.34 33.44 45.79
N GLU A 382 -5.45 34.77 45.89
CA GLU A 382 -4.45 35.69 45.33
C GLU A 382 -3.12 35.70 46.10
N LEU A 383 -2.03 35.98 45.37
CA LEU A 383 -0.67 36.17 45.90
C LEU A 383 -0.41 37.59 46.47
N SER A 384 -1.43 38.23 47.05
CA SER A 384 -1.44 39.68 47.35
C SER A 384 -1.34 40.05 48.84
N SER A 385 -1.05 39.09 49.75
CA SER A 385 -1.31 39.28 51.20
C SER A 385 -0.24 38.82 52.20
N PHE A 386 1.06 39.15 52.01
CA PHE A 386 2.04 39.14 53.11
C PHE A 386 3.03 40.33 53.05
N PRO A 387 3.08 41.20 54.08
CA PRO A 387 3.96 42.37 54.09
C PRO A 387 5.32 42.12 54.78
N GLY A 388 6.40 42.59 54.16
CA GLY A 388 7.61 43.04 54.85
C GLY A 388 8.75 42.02 55.02
N LEU A 389 9.70 42.03 54.08
CA LEU A 389 11.14 41.90 54.36
C LEU A 389 11.93 42.53 53.19
N SER A 390 13.02 43.23 53.49
CA SER A 390 13.71 44.12 52.53
C SER A 390 14.94 43.47 51.86
N VAL A 391 15.18 43.85 50.61
CA VAL A 391 16.26 43.35 49.74
C VAL A 391 17.60 44.07 50.01
N PRO A 392 18.73 43.35 49.97
CA PRO A 392 19.99 43.85 49.40
C PRO A 392 20.37 43.13 48.08
N PRO A 393 21.16 43.77 47.19
CA PRO A 393 21.15 43.46 45.75
C PRO A 393 22.16 42.39 45.27
N ALA A 394 22.09 42.10 43.96
CA ALA A 394 22.81 41.04 43.28
C ALA A 394 24.33 41.25 43.11
N GLY A 395 25.07 40.15 42.98
CA GLY A 395 26.38 40.12 42.31
C GLY A 395 27.40 39.13 42.86
N THR A 396 27.52 37.94 42.24
CA THR A 396 28.81 37.25 42.00
C THR A 396 28.64 36.12 40.97
N THR A 397 29.68 35.84 40.20
CA THR A 397 29.76 34.75 39.22
C THR A 397 30.17 33.42 39.85
N TYR A 398 29.86 32.30 39.17
CA TYR A 398 30.52 31.02 39.41
C TYR A 398 31.07 30.47 38.09
N VAL A 399 32.25 29.87 38.12
CA VAL A 399 32.99 29.37 36.95
C VAL A 399 33.30 27.88 37.15
N ALA A 400 33.07 27.07 36.13
CA ALA A 400 33.43 25.65 36.13
C ALA A 400 34.87 25.45 35.61
N PRO A 401 35.72 24.59 36.24
CA PRO A 401 37.07 24.31 35.75
C PRO A 401 37.13 23.30 34.59
N GLY A 402 38.10 23.47 33.69
CA GLY A 402 38.70 22.37 32.89
C GLY A 402 39.82 21.67 33.68
N ALA A 403 40.72 20.88 33.08
CA ALA A 403 40.89 20.38 31.70
C ALA A 403 41.51 18.95 31.77
N ASP A 404 41.73 18.17 30.70
CA ASP A 404 42.87 18.15 29.76
C ASP A 404 42.90 16.73 29.10
N ALA A 405 43.61 16.36 28.01
CA ALA A 405 44.20 17.04 26.85
C ALA A 405 44.79 16.00 25.84
N ALA A 406 45.32 16.48 24.69
CA ALA A 406 46.23 15.80 23.72
C ALA A 406 45.65 14.69 22.80
N THR A 407 46.04 14.53 21.52
CA THR A 407 46.83 15.34 20.54
C THR A 407 46.48 14.84 19.11
N ALA A 408 46.14 15.71 18.13
CA ALA A 408 47.03 16.40 17.15
C ALA A 408 47.66 15.46 16.08
N VAL A 409 47.85 15.78 14.78
CA VAL A 409 47.93 17.02 13.94
C VAL A 409 47.31 16.67 12.54
N GLY A 410 46.83 17.51 11.60
CA GLY A 410 46.72 18.95 11.32
C GLY A 410 46.42 19.12 9.79
N VAL A 411 46.72 20.19 9.00
CA VAL A 411 47.27 21.54 9.22
C VAL A 411 46.81 22.51 8.07
N GLY A 412 45.87 23.43 8.32
CA GLY A 412 45.69 24.70 7.56
C GLY A 412 45.00 24.68 6.17
N ALA A 413 44.51 25.81 5.62
CA ALA A 413 44.25 27.13 6.22
C ALA A 413 43.35 28.00 5.29
N GLY A 414 42.52 28.90 5.86
CA GLY A 414 41.76 29.92 5.11
C GLY A 414 40.60 30.56 5.90
N ALA A 415 40.52 31.90 5.94
CA ALA A 415 39.53 32.67 6.70
C ALA A 415 38.07 32.54 6.17
N GLY A 416 37.01 32.84 6.92
CA GLY A 416 36.92 33.31 8.32
C GLY A 416 35.98 34.52 8.47
N TRP A 417 34.90 34.38 9.24
CA TRP A 417 33.99 35.48 9.62
C TRP A 417 33.39 35.22 11.01
N ASP A 418 33.02 36.29 11.72
CA ASP A 418 32.80 36.30 13.17
C ASP A 418 31.33 36.59 13.53
N PRO A 419 30.71 35.94 14.54
CA PRO A 419 29.27 36.03 14.75
C PRO A 419 28.89 36.88 15.98
N ASP A 420 28.34 38.09 15.76
CA ASP A 420 27.37 38.62 16.73
C ASP A 420 26.42 39.70 16.17
N SER A 421 25.14 39.54 16.50
CA SER A 421 24.06 40.54 16.63
C SER A 421 22.70 40.02 16.14
N THR A 422 21.72 40.02 17.06
CA THR A 422 20.31 39.76 16.76
C THR A 422 19.47 40.99 17.08
N ALA A 423 18.64 41.46 16.13
CA ALA A 423 17.28 41.99 16.38
C ALA A 423 16.64 42.60 15.13
N ARG A 424 15.38 42.19 14.88
CA ARG A 424 14.21 42.98 14.45
C ARG A 424 14.44 44.35 13.77
N LEU A 425 13.78 44.55 12.62
CA LEU A 425 12.98 45.77 12.41
C LEU A 425 11.81 45.55 11.44
N THR A 426 10.63 46.03 11.81
CA THR A 426 9.45 46.17 10.94
C THR A 426 9.55 47.46 10.13
N ALA A 427 9.30 47.42 8.83
CA ALA A 427 9.17 48.62 8.00
C ALA A 427 7.69 49.08 7.90
N GLY A 428 7.43 50.34 8.20
CA GLY A 428 6.11 50.98 8.13
C GLY A 428 5.93 51.87 6.89
N TYR A 429 4.75 52.48 6.80
CA TYR A 429 4.45 53.55 5.85
C TYR A 429 5.25 54.83 6.13
N ASP A 430 5.53 55.60 5.08
CA ASP A 430 5.48 57.07 5.15
C ASP A 430 5.12 57.64 3.75
N ALA A 431 4.71 58.92 3.66
CA ALA A 431 3.96 59.42 2.50
C ALA A 431 4.26 60.89 2.08
N PHE A 432 3.77 61.24 0.88
CA PHE A 432 3.61 62.61 0.33
C PHE A 432 4.94 63.35 -0.04
N PRO A 433 4.92 64.46 -0.84
CA PRO A 433 3.84 65.41 -1.12
C PRO A 433 3.29 65.45 -2.56
N ALA A 434 2.21 66.23 -2.73
CA ALA A 434 1.55 66.51 -4.00
C ALA A 434 2.03 67.81 -4.66
N ALA A 435 1.78 67.95 -5.96
CA ALA A 435 1.85 69.21 -6.69
C ALA A 435 0.58 69.37 -7.54
N ALA A 436 0.06 70.59 -7.64
CA ALA A 436 -1.18 70.89 -8.36
C ALA A 436 -0.93 71.80 -9.57
N ALA A 437 -1.63 71.51 -10.68
CA ALA A 437 -1.82 72.40 -11.81
C ALA A 437 -3.27 72.23 -12.30
N SER A 438 -3.87 73.29 -12.83
CA SER A 438 -5.32 73.36 -13.12
C SER A 438 -5.60 74.02 -14.47
N THR A 439 -6.90 74.12 -14.81
CA THR A 439 -7.48 74.65 -16.07
C THR A 439 -7.39 73.69 -17.27
N THR A 440 -8.34 73.65 -18.22
CA THR A 440 -9.54 74.52 -18.40
C THR A 440 -10.77 73.68 -18.80
N ALA A 441 -11.97 74.24 -18.61
CA ALA A 441 -13.25 73.55 -18.87
C ALA A 441 -13.77 73.75 -20.31
N GLY A 442 -14.64 72.83 -20.74
CA GLY A 442 -15.54 72.99 -21.89
C GLY A 442 -16.91 72.40 -21.52
N ALA A 443 -17.98 73.19 -21.62
CA ALA A 443 -19.31 72.81 -21.14
C ALA A 443 -20.28 72.49 -22.29
N GLY A 444 -21.16 71.50 -22.06
CA GLY A 444 -22.30 71.16 -22.91
C GLY A 444 -23.37 70.50 -22.04
N ALA A 445 -24.63 70.90 -22.18
CA ALA A 445 -25.70 70.60 -21.24
C ALA A 445 -26.96 70.02 -21.92
N THR A 446 -27.99 69.72 -21.11
CA THR A 446 -29.31 69.17 -21.46
C THR A 446 -29.33 67.66 -21.80
N GLY A 447 -30.37 66.89 -21.44
CA GLY A 447 -31.56 67.22 -20.62
C GLY A 447 -32.57 66.05 -20.55
N ALA A 448 -33.63 66.20 -19.73
CA ALA A 448 -34.90 65.43 -19.66
C ALA A 448 -34.87 63.86 -19.78
N ALA A 449 -35.29 63.02 -18.82
CA ALA A 449 -36.52 62.93 -18.01
C ALA A 449 -37.68 62.07 -18.59
N ALA A 450 -38.01 60.99 -17.85
CA ALA A 450 -39.32 60.31 -17.67
C ALA A 450 -40.23 59.87 -18.85
N SER A 451 -40.48 58.55 -18.97
CA SER A 451 -41.80 57.87 -18.84
C SER A 451 -41.65 56.35 -19.12
N THR A 452 -42.22 55.34 -18.44
CA THR A 452 -43.58 54.96 -17.94
C THR A 452 -44.44 54.15 -18.94
N ALA A 453 -44.92 52.97 -18.50
CA ALA A 453 -45.89 52.03 -19.15
C ALA A 453 -45.41 51.25 -20.40
N GLY A 454 -45.86 50.01 -20.65
CA GLY A 454 -46.77 49.13 -19.90
C GLY A 454 -46.84 47.67 -20.42
N GLN A 455 -47.60 46.80 -19.74
CA GLN A 455 -47.86 45.38 -20.08
C GLN A 455 -48.81 45.21 -21.30
N PRO A 456 -48.90 44.03 -21.96
CA PRO A 456 -49.56 42.80 -21.43
C PRO A 456 -48.56 41.71 -20.93
N ASP A 457 -48.83 40.80 -19.99
CA ASP A 457 -49.97 39.86 -19.76
C ASP A 457 -50.03 38.68 -20.78
N GLN A 458 -50.18 37.40 -20.39
CA GLN A 458 -50.19 36.77 -19.04
C GLN A 458 -50.00 35.22 -19.14
N GLN A 459 -49.95 34.52 -17.99
CA GLN A 459 -49.94 33.06 -17.78
C GLN A 459 -48.61 32.33 -18.12
N GLY A 460 -48.03 31.46 -17.27
CA GLY A 460 -48.25 31.22 -15.83
C GLY A 460 -48.23 29.74 -15.42
N LEU A 461 -47.28 29.34 -14.55
CA LEU A 461 -47.43 28.37 -13.43
C LEU A 461 -46.13 28.26 -12.62
N VAL A 462 -46.21 27.89 -11.34
CA VAL A 462 -45.11 28.00 -10.35
C VAL A 462 -45.11 26.85 -9.32
N SER A 463 -44.02 26.06 -9.25
CA SER A 463 -43.72 25.06 -8.18
C SER A 463 -44.81 23.96 -7.99
N TRP A 464 -44.72 22.84 -7.25
CA TRP A 464 -43.78 22.16 -6.34
C TRP A 464 -43.78 20.64 -6.72
N GLY A 465 -43.01 19.69 -6.16
CA GLY A 465 -41.94 19.69 -5.15
C GLY A 465 -42.04 18.48 -4.19
N THR A 466 -40.94 17.73 -4.00
CA THR A 466 -40.72 16.59 -3.04
C THR A 466 -41.52 15.28 -3.20
N GLY A 467 -40.86 14.14 -2.91
CA GLY A 467 -41.50 12.93 -2.34
C GLY A 467 -41.50 11.64 -3.21
N PRO A 468 -40.95 10.50 -2.73
CA PRO A 468 -41.01 9.20 -3.42
C PRO A 468 -42.14 8.27 -2.91
N GLY A 469 -42.52 7.28 -3.73
CA GLY A 469 -43.49 6.23 -3.36
C GLY A 469 -43.31 4.96 -4.21
N SER A 470 -43.58 3.79 -3.64
CA SER A 470 -43.34 2.48 -4.24
C SER A 470 -44.58 1.86 -4.92
N GLY A 471 -44.38 0.96 -5.88
CA GLY A 471 -45.47 0.18 -6.47
C GLY A 471 -44.99 -0.82 -7.54
N ALA A 472 -45.12 -2.12 -7.26
CA ALA A 472 -44.74 -3.19 -8.19
C ALA A 472 -45.98 -3.92 -8.73
N ARG A 473 -46.04 -4.18 -10.05
CA ARG A 473 -46.82 -5.30 -10.59
C ARG A 473 -46.47 -5.69 -12.03
N THR A 474 -46.48 -7.00 -12.28
CA THR A 474 -46.21 -7.66 -13.57
C THR A 474 -47.51 -7.92 -14.34
N VAL A 475 -47.55 -7.65 -15.64
CA VAL A 475 -48.52 -8.19 -16.63
C VAL A 475 -47.79 -8.45 -17.96
N VAL A 476 -48.34 -9.31 -18.83
CA VAL A 476 -47.68 -9.92 -20.01
C VAL A 476 -48.51 -9.68 -21.29
N HIS A 477 -47.88 -9.84 -22.46
CA HIS A 477 -48.41 -9.93 -23.84
C HIS A 477 -48.77 -8.63 -24.59
N GLY A 478 -48.55 -8.67 -25.92
CA GLY A 478 -49.23 -7.79 -26.88
C GLY A 478 -48.36 -7.23 -28.01
N GLY A 479 -48.02 -8.02 -29.03
CA GLY A 479 -47.44 -7.53 -30.29
C GLY A 479 -48.41 -7.69 -31.47
N PRO A 480 -48.44 -6.77 -32.46
CA PRO A 480 -49.17 -6.93 -33.72
C PRO A 480 -48.28 -7.34 -34.91
N SER A 481 -48.88 -7.80 -36.01
CA SER A 481 -48.19 -8.44 -37.15
C SER A 481 -48.67 -7.95 -38.53
N GLY A 482 -47.79 -8.03 -39.53
CA GLY A 482 -48.09 -8.05 -40.98
C GLY A 482 -46.82 -8.49 -41.74
N ALA A 483 -46.74 -9.59 -42.51
CA ALA A 483 -47.52 -10.06 -43.68
C ALA A 483 -47.10 -9.38 -45.00
N GLY A 484 -46.77 -10.07 -46.10
CA GLY A 484 -46.58 -11.52 -46.37
C GLY A 484 -46.91 -11.88 -47.84
N GLY A 485 -46.41 -12.94 -48.51
CA GLY A 485 -45.43 -13.99 -48.16
C GLY A 485 -44.30 -14.08 -49.23
N ALA A 486 -44.13 -15.10 -50.09
CA ALA A 486 -44.76 -16.43 -50.23
C ALA A 486 -43.96 -17.31 -51.26
N GLY A 487 -44.06 -18.66 -51.22
CA GLY A 487 -43.47 -19.59 -52.22
C GLY A 487 -43.32 -21.04 -51.71
N ARG A 488 -43.28 -22.08 -52.58
CA ARG A 488 -43.21 -23.51 -52.18
C ARG A 488 -42.11 -24.35 -52.90
N PRO A 489 -41.59 -25.45 -52.27
CA PRO A 489 -40.63 -26.42 -52.83
C PRO A 489 -41.33 -27.78 -53.17
N PRO A 490 -40.66 -28.89 -53.62
CA PRO A 490 -39.80 -29.73 -52.73
C PRO A 490 -38.63 -30.53 -53.40
N GLY A 491 -37.75 -31.12 -52.58
CA GLY A 491 -36.82 -32.23 -52.93
C GLY A 491 -35.58 -32.31 -52.02
N GLY A 492 -35.06 -33.46 -51.56
CA GLY A 492 -35.56 -34.83 -51.74
C GLY A 492 -34.67 -35.98 -51.18
N HIS A 493 -34.52 -36.08 -49.84
CA HIS A 493 -34.00 -37.26 -49.09
C HIS A 493 -32.49 -37.63 -49.20
N ALA A 494 -32.02 -38.46 -48.23
CA ALA A 494 -30.64 -38.96 -48.08
C ALA A 494 -30.54 -40.48 -48.35
N PRO A 495 -29.32 -41.07 -48.47
CA PRO A 495 -28.95 -42.16 -47.56
C PRO A 495 -27.43 -42.23 -47.19
N GLN A 496 -26.91 -43.43 -46.88
CA GLN A 496 -25.68 -43.71 -46.10
C GLN A 496 -24.43 -44.15 -46.94
N ARG A 497 -23.29 -44.33 -46.22
CA ARG A 497 -22.01 -45.04 -46.56
C ARG A 497 -22.11 -46.13 -47.66
N PRO A 498 -21.06 -46.39 -48.51
CA PRO A 498 -19.76 -46.94 -48.05
C PRO A 498 -18.51 -46.65 -48.95
N GLY A 499 -17.35 -47.30 -48.66
CA GLY A 499 -16.25 -47.49 -49.63
C GLY A 499 -14.82 -47.55 -49.05
N SER A 500 -13.94 -48.39 -49.60
CA SER A 500 -12.53 -48.54 -49.17
C SER A 500 -11.55 -48.76 -50.34
N ARG A 501 -10.25 -48.44 -50.15
CA ARG A 501 -9.10 -48.82 -51.01
C ARG A 501 -7.84 -49.04 -50.14
N SER A 502 -6.78 -49.65 -50.71
CA SER A 502 -5.66 -50.26 -49.96
C SER A 502 -4.29 -50.12 -50.65
N ALA A 503 -3.17 -50.07 -49.90
CA ALA A 503 -1.83 -50.52 -50.37
C ALA A 503 -0.75 -50.72 -49.26
N ARG A 504 -0.39 -52.00 -49.03
CA ARG A 504 0.87 -52.61 -48.49
C ARG A 504 2.08 -51.77 -47.97
N ARG A 505 2.56 -52.14 -46.77
CA ARG A 505 3.95 -52.52 -46.30
C ARG A 505 4.21 -52.01 -44.86
N SER A 506 4.97 -52.64 -43.94
CA SER A 506 5.37 -54.06 -43.69
C SER A 506 6.10 -54.14 -42.31
N GLY A 507 5.87 -55.19 -41.49
CA GLY A 507 6.52 -55.42 -40.16
C GLY A 507 5.68 -54.90 -38.97
N VAL A 508 5.25 -55.64 -37.93
CA VAL A 508 5.70 -56.89 -37.24
C VAL A 508 6.98 -56.63 -36.41
N LEU A 509 7.02 -56.78 -35.08
CA LEU A 509 6.52 -57.87 -34.19
C LEU A 509 5.49 -57.47 -33.10
N ALA A 510 4.98 -58.46 -32.36
CA ALA A 510 4.00 -58.31 -31.29
C ALA A 510 4.16 -59.33 -30.13
N SER A 511 3.70 -58.95 -28.92
CA SER A 511 3.21 -59.81 -27.82
C SER A 511 2.51 -58.89 -26.78
N LEU A 512 1.37 -59.17 -26.12
CA LEU A 512 0.91 -60.36 -25.35
C LEU A 512 1.84 -60.62 -24.14
N ARG A 513 1.42 -60.82 -22.87
CA ARG A 513 0.14 -61.23 -22.21
C ARG A 513 0.29 -60.95 -20.68
N THR A 514 -0.69 -60.95 -19.75
CA THR A 514 -2.15 -61.23 -19.73
C THR A 514 -2.93 -60.23 -18.83
N LYS A 515 -3.34 -60.62 -17.59
CA LYS A 515 -4.07 -59.86 -16.53
C LYS A 515 -3.97 -60.64 -15.19
N ALA A 516 -4.36 -60.00 -14.07
CA ALA A 516 -4.62 -60.55 -12.72
C ALA A 516 -3.38 -61.04 -11.92
N GLY A 517 -3.39 -61.03 -10.58
CA GLY A 517 -4.38 -60.52 -9.60
C GLY A 517 -4.12 -61.08 -8.18
N ILE A 518 -4.92 -60.65 -7.17
CA ILE A 518 -4.83 -61.04 -5.73
C ILE A 518 -3.56 -60.43 -5.04
N ALA A 519 -3.53 -59.70 -3.91
CA ALA A 519 -4.39 -59.39 -2.75
C ALA A 519 -3.94 -60.03 -1.41
N ALA A 520 -4.20 -59.31 -0.31
CA ALA A 520 -4.18 -59.69 1.11
C ALA A 520 -2.92 -59.50 2.01
N ILE A 521 -3.02 -58.50 2.91
CA ILE A 521 -2.76 -58.46 4.38
C ILE A 521 -1.61 -59.30 5.00
N ILE A 522 -0.71 -58.65 5.78
CA ILE A 522 -0.43 -58.86 7.23
C ILE A 522 0.69 -57.90 7.72
N ALA A 523 0.72 -57.62 9.03
CA ALA A 523 1.57 -56.61 9.68
C ALA A 523 2.51 -57.21 10.76
N ALA A 524 3.14 -56.33 11.56
CA ALA A 524 3.87 -56.53 12.83
C ALA A 524 5.42 -56.55 12.81
N VAL A 525 5.99 -55.38 13.09
CA VAL A 525 6.86 -55.07 14.28
C VAL A 525 7.64 -56.24 14.91
N LEU A 526 8.97 -56.09 15.04
CA LEU A 526 9.66 -56.21 16.35
C LEU A 526 11.12 -55.68 16.36
N PHE A 527 11.57 -55.30 17.56
CA PHE A 527 12.93 -54.89 17.92
C PHE A 527 13.93 -56.07 17.86
N ILE A 528 15.19 -55.79 17.53
CA ILE A 528 16.35 -56.33 18.26
C ILE A 528 17.35 -55.20 18.50
N ALA A 529 17.81 -55.06 19.74
CA ALA A 529 19.02 -54.30 20.08
C ALA A 529 20.09 -55.29 20.56
N GLY A 530 21.36 -55.04 20.22
CA GLY A 530 22.48 -55.88 20.64
C GLY A 530 23.76 -55.52 19.90
N GLY A 531 24.71 -54.91 20.60
CA GLY A 531 26.04 -54.62 20.07
C GLY A 531 27.11 -55.52 20.70
N THR A 532 28.21 -55.71 19.98
CA THR A 532 29.46 -56.26 20.49
C THR A 532 30.64 -55.47 19.93
N ALA A 533 31.70 -55.29 20.72
CA ALA A 533 32.88 -54.50 20.35
C ALA A 533 34.10 -55.40 20.11
N LEU A 534 34.84 -55.12 19.04
CA LEU A 534 36.22 -55.56 18.74
C LEU A 534 36.69 -54.81 17.48
N GLY A 535 37.93 -54.31 17.34
CA GLY A 535 39.00 -54.17 18.32
C GLY A 535 40.40 -54.34 17.70
N LEU A 536 41.24 -53.28 17.76
CA LEU A 536 42.69 -53.27 17.44
C LEU A 536 43.07 -53.46 15.94
N THR A 537 44.19 -52.95 15.36
CA THR A 537 45.24 -51.97 15.78
C THR A 537 46.13 -51.51 14.59
N LEU A 538 46.64 -50.26 14.66
CA LEU A 538 47.93 -49.75 14.10
C LEU A 538 48.13 -49.77 12.55
N THR A 539 49.01 -49.00 11.91
CA THR A 539 50.23 -48.21 12.27
C THR A 539 50.13 -46.75 11.75
N SER A 540 50.55 -45.68 12.46
CA SER A 540 51.91 -45.06 12.56
C SER A 540 52.56 -44.65 11.21
N SER A 541 53.34 -43.56 11.07
CA SER A 541 54.05 -42.72 12.08
C SER A 541 54.30 -41.26 11.60
N ASP A 542 54.58 -40.36 12.55
CA ASP A 542 55.50 -39.18 12.51
C ASP A 542 55.34 -38.06 11.45
N SER A 543 55.51 -36.76 11.74
CA SER A 543 55.84 -35.98 12.97
C SER A 543 55.34 -34.50 12.76
N SER A 544 55.57 -33.45 13.56
CA SER A 544 56.47 -33.18 14.71
C SER A 544 55.91 -32.04 15.60
N GLY A 545 56.72 -31.51 16.55
CA GLY A 545 56.39 -30.41 17.47
C GLY A 545 56.97 -29.03 17.10
N PRO A 546 57.12 -28.06 18.04
CA PRO A 546 57.18 -28.23 19.50
C PRO A 546 56.00 -27.65 20.31
N THR A 547 55.97 -28.00 21.60
CA THR A 547 54.95 -27.61 22.59
C THR A 547 55.56 -26.74 23.70
N ILE A 548 54.79 -25.80 24.26
CA ILE A 548 55.05 -25.22 25.59
C ILE A 548 53.92 -25.67 26.53
N THR A 549 54.30 -26.12 27.72
CA THR A 549 53.42 -26.85 28.65
C THR A 549 52.66 -25.92 29.59
N ALA A 550 51.38 -26.19 29.81
CA ALA A 550 50.59 -25.69 30.94
C ALA A 550 49.95 -26.86 31.70
N GLN A 551 49.80 -26.72 33.03
CA GLN A 551 49.51 -27.81 33.95
C GLN A 551 48.04 -27.76 34.42
N PRO A 552 47.32 -28.90 34.53
CA PRO A 552 45.94 -28.91 34.98
C PRO A 552 45.82 -28.63 36.50
N PRO A 553 44.80 -27.88 36.95
CA PRO A 553 44.58 -27.58 38.37
C PRO A 553 44.02 -28.78 39.15
N SER A 554 44.30 -28.80 40.45
CA SER A 554 44.04 -29.92 41.36
C SER A 554 42.58 -30.05 41.82
N GLN A 555 42.19 -31.26 42.25
CA GLN A 555 40.95 -31.50 43.00
C GLN A 555 40.97 -30.78 44.37
N PRO A 556 39.86 -30.16 44.82
CA PRO A 556 39.68 -29.73 46.20
C PRO A 556 39.50 -30.92 47.16
N SER A 557 39.95 -30.76 48.40
CA SER A 557 39.81 -31.75 49.48
C SER A 557 38.46 -31.67 50.21
N SER A 558 38.10 -32.73 50.93
CA SER A 558 36.87 -32.83 51.70
C SER A 558 37.01 -32.28 53.13
N GLN A 559 36.02 -31.49 53.57
CA GLN A 559 35.75 -31.19 54.97
C GLN A 559 34.23 -31.23 55.27
N PRO A 560 33.81 -31.42 56.53
CA PRO A 560 32.42 -31.74 56.86
C PRO A 560 31.46 -30.56 56.75
N ALA A 561 30.20 -30.82 56.41
CA ALA A 561 29.18 -29.80 56.26
C ALA A 561 28.70 -29.25 57.62
N THR A 562 28.84 -27.93 57.82
CA THR A 562 28.06 -27.18 58.81
C THR A 562 26.66 -26.93 58.21
N ALA A 563 25.61 -27.35 58.91
CA ALA A 563 24.24 -27.19 58.42
C ALA A 563 23.79 -25.72 58.49
N ALA A 564 24.02 -24.96 57.42
CA ALA A 564 23.33 -23.69 57.20
C ALA A 564 21.82 -23.95 57.07
N ALA A 565 21.00 -23.26 57.86
CA ALA A 565 19.56 -23.42 57.83
C ALA A 565 19.02 -23.04 56.44
N ALA A 566 18.16 -23.89 55.87
CA ALA A 566 17.56 -23.63 54.58
C ALA A 566 16.65 -22.40 54.65
N THR A 567 17.06 -21.31 54.00
CA THR A 567 16.18 -20.19 53.69
C THR A 567 14.95 -20.74 52.95
N PRO A 568 13.70 -20.43 53.36
CA PRO A 568 12.53 -20.85 52.61
C PRO A 568 12.63 -20.29 51.18
N PRO A 569 12.15 -21.02 50.15
CA PRO A 569 12.20 -20.54 48.79
C PRO A 569 11.46 -19.20 48.69
N VAL A 570 12.14 -18.17 48.18
CA VAL A 570 11.51 -16.88 47.89
C VAL A 570 10.48 -17.13 46.80
N VAL A 571 9.20 -17.12 47.17
CA VAL A 571 8.09 -17.12 46.22
C VAL A 571 8.13 -15.76 45.53
N THR A 572 8.79 -15.70 44.37
CA THR A 572 8.73 -14.56 43.47
C THR A 572 7.29 -14.42 42.98
N ARG A 573 6.56 -13.50 43.62
CA ARG A 573 5.27 -13.02 43.13
C ARG A 573 5.43 -12.57 41.68
N ASN A 574 4.41 -12.80 40.87
CA ASN A 574 4.36 -12.35 39.48
C ASN A 574 5.50 -12.88 38.58
N LEU A 575 5.98 -14.11 38.82
CA LEU A 575 6.95 -14.79 37.95
C LEU A 575 6.22 -15.58 36.85
N VAL A 576 6.35 -15.13 35.60
CA VAL A 576 5.88 -15.87 34.42
C VAL A 576 7.05 -16.70 33.86
N ARG A 577 6.85 -18.01 33.71
CA ARG A 577 7.84 -18.92 33.11
C ARG A 577 7.53 -19.16 31.63
N VAL A 578 8.56 -19.11 30.78
CA VAL A 578 8.46 -19.15 29.32
C VAL A 578 9.50 -20.14 28.76
N ALA A 579 9.14 -20.91 27.72
CA ALA A 579 10.09 -21.75 26.98
C ALA A 579 9.79 -21.73 25.49
N ASP A 580 10.74 -21.23 24.70
CA ASP A 580 10.51 -20.87 23.30
C ASP A 580 11.43 -21.64 22.34
N SER A 581 10.95 -21.86 21.13
CA SER A 581 11.79 -22.23 20.00
C SER A 581 12.69 -21.08 19.57
N ASN A 582 13.85 -21.38 18.96
CA ASN A 582 14.80 -20.39 18.43
C ASN A 582 14.18 -19.37 17.44
N GLU A 583 13.05 -19.71 16.82
CA GLU A 583 12.30 -18.83 15.92
C GLU A 583 11.41 -17.80 16.65
N VAL A 584 11.00 -18.06 17.89
CA VAL A 584 10.04 -17.21 18.62
C VAL A 584 10.69 -16.50 19.81
N ALA A 585 11.77 -17.05 20.38
CA ALA A 585 12.49 -16.43 21.48
C ALA A 585 12.86 -14.94 21.25
N PRO A 586 13.35 -14.49 20.08
CA PRO A 586 13.63 -13.06 19.85
C PRO A 586 12.39 -12.16 19.97
N ILE A 587 11.23 -12.67 19.55
CA ILE A 587 9.95 -11.95 19.59
C ILE A 587 9.48 -11.80 21.03
N SER A 588 9.53 -12.88 21.81
CA SER A 588 9.12 -12.88 23.22
C SER A 588 10.10 -12.11 24.11
N GLU A 589 11.40 -12.18 23.84
CA GLU A 589 12.40 -11.38 24.55
C GLU A 589 12.18 -9.87 24.32
N ARG A 590 11.86 -9.46 23.08
CA ARG A 590 11.50 -8.06 22.79
C ARG A 590 10.19 -7.66 23.49
N ALA A 591 9.16 -8.51 23.45
CA ALA A 591 7.91 -8.28 24.17
C ALA A 591 8.13 -8.04 25.68
N PHE A 592 9.00 -8.83 26.32
CA PHE A 592 9.34 -8.61 27.73
C PHE A 592 10.18 -7.35 27.97
N GLN A 593 11.11 -7.01 27.07
CA GLN A 593 11.94 -5.79 27.17
C GLN A 593 11.12 -4.50 27.13
N GLU A 594 9.98 -4.49 26.46
CA GLU A 594 9.04 -3.37 26.45
C GLU A 594 8.05 -3.42 27.60
N PHE A 595 7.40 -4.57 27.81
CA PHE A 595 6.42 -4.77 28.89
C PHE A 595 6.94 -4.36 30.26
N ARG A 596 8.20 -4.69 30.58
CA ARG A 596 8.83 -4.33 31.87
C ARG A 596 9.03 -2.82 32.10
N GLN A 597 8.84 -1.99 31.08
CA GLN A 597 8.90 -0.53 31.16
C GLN A 597 7.57 0.05 31.67
N SER A 598 6.44 -0.60 31.36
CA SER A 598 5.09 -0.22 31.80
C SER A 598 4.64 -0.97 33.06
N GLU A 599 4.99 -2.26 33.20
CA GLU A 599 4.67 -3.08 34.37
C GLU A 599 5.91 -3.74 34.98
N SER A 600 6.58 -2.99 35.88
CA SER A 600 7.79 -3.44 36.57
C SER A 600 7.56 -4.47 37.68
N LYS A 601 6.31 -4.79 38.04
CA LYS A 601 5.98 -5.79 39.06
C LYS A 601 6.02 -7.23 38.56
N VAL A 602 6.07 -7.46 37.24
CA VAL A 602 6.09 -8.80 36.63
C VAL A 602 7.50 -9.15 36.16
N THR A 603 7.95 -10.37 36.46
CA THR A 603 9.21 -10.92 35.94
C THR A 603 8.92 -12.06 34.98
N VAL A 604 9.45 -11.99 33.75
CA VAL A 604 9.41 -13.09 32.80
C VAL A 604 10.75 -13.83 32.85
N ALA A 605 10.72 -15.16 32.97
CA ALA A 605 11.90 -16.01 33.00
C ALA A 605 11.83 -17.06 31.88
N PHE A 606 12.71 -16.91 30.91
CA PHE A 606 12.92 -17.83 29.79
C PHE A 606 13.76 -19.03 30.21
N ASP A 607 13.47 -20.21 29.68
CA ASP A 607 14.26 -21.43 29.85
C ASP A 607 15.29 -21.58 28.70
N PRO A 608 16.59 -21.27 28.92
CA PRO A 608 17.60 -21.28 27.87
C PRO A 608 18.05 -22.69 27.45
N GLN A 609 17.48 -23.75 28.04
CA GLN A 609 17.73 -25.12 27.58
C GLN A 609 16.80 -25.53 26.44
N VAL A 610 15.67 -24.83 26.27
CA VAL A 610 14.72 -25.07 25.19
C VAL A 610 15.15 -24.28 23.96
N THR A 611 15.17 -24.95 22.81
CA THR A 611 15.63 -24.39 21.52
C THR A 611 14.75 -24.80 20.33
N ASP A 612 13.93 -25.85 20.48
CA ASP A 612 12.97 -26.30 19.47
C ASP A 612 11.54 -26.40 20.01
N THR A 613 10.58 -26.41 19.07
CA THR A 613 9.15 -26.43 19.36
C THR A 613 8.67 -27.71 20.07
N THR A 614 9.30 -28.86 19.87
CA THR A 614 8.94 -30.11 20.56
C THR A 614 9.33 -30.02 22.04
N GLN A 615 10.50 -29.47 22.35
CA GLN A 615 10.93 -29.18 23.71
C GLN A 615 10.02 -28.12 24.37
N ALA A 616 9.68 -27.05 23.65
CA ALA A 616 8.78 -25.98 24.11
C ALA A 616 7.39 -26.52 24.48
N PHE A 617 6.76 -27.30 23.58
CA PHE A 617 5.52 -28.00 23.90
C PHE A 617 5.70 -28.98 25.06
N THR A 618 6.81 -29.71 25.17
CA THR A 618 7.03 -30.65 26.28
C THR A 618 7.00 -29.93 27.64
N LYS A 619 7.71 -28.81 27.80
CA LYS A 619 7.65 -27.99 29.02
C LYS A 619 6.24 -27.47 29.31
N LEU A 620 5.54 -26.97 28.29
CA LEU A 620 4.18 -26.43 28.43
C LEU A 620 3.16 -27.52 28.82
N CYS A 621 3.21 -28.68 28.15
CA CYS A 621 2.32 -29.82 28.37
C CYS A 621 2.54 -30.54 29.71
N ASN A 622 3.71 -30.33 30.33
CA ASN A 622 4.03 -30.83 31.67
C ASN A 622 3.67 -29.84 32.79
N GLY A 623 3.48 -28.55 32.47
CA GLY A 623 3.30 -27.48 33.44
C GLY A 623 4.60 -26.84 33.97
N ASP A 624 5.74 -27.13 33.36
CA ASP A 624 7.05 -26.54 33.72
C ASP A 624 7.10 -25.02 33.42
N VAL A 625 6.31 -24.58 32.44
CA VAL A 625 6.16 -23.17 32.01
C VAL A 625 4.70 -22.78 31.85
N ALA A 626 4.41 -21.47 31.94
CA ALA A 626 3.08 -20.91 31.75
C ALA A 626 2.79 -20.63 30.26
N ILE A 627 3.82 -20.23 29.52
CA ILE A 627 3.77 -19.81 28.11
C ILE A 627 4.90 -20.50 27.32
N ALA A 628 4.68 -20.76 26.03
CA ALA A 628 5.70 -21.27 25.11
C ALA A 628 5.52 -20.73 23.67
N GLY A 629 6.58 -20.17 23.12
CA GLY A 629 6.65 -19.66 21.74
C GLY A 629 7.05 -20.76 20.74
N THR A 630 6.14 -21.12 19.84
CA THR A 630 6.27 -22.29 18.97
C THR A 630 6.24 -21.93 17.49
N SER A 631 7.08 -22.61 16.70
CA SER A 631 7.21 -22.37 15.27
C SER A 631 6.39 -23.31 14.38
N TYR A 632 5.41 -23.99 14.97
CA TYR A 632 4.29 -24.66 14.30
C TYR A 632 3.13 -24.88 15.30
N GLU A 633 1.96 -25.24 14.77
CA GLU A 633 0.75 -25.53 15.56
C GLU A 633 0.86 -26.91 16.25
N LEU A 634 0.23 -27.07 17.42
CA LEU A 634 0.16 -28.34 18.14
C LEU A 634 -0.72 -29.39 17.42
N ASP A 635 -0.14 -30.18 16.51
CA ASP A 635 -0.82 -31.38 15.98
C ASP A 635 -1.03 -32.40 17.12
N PRO A 636 -2.28 -32.77 17.46
CA PRO A 636 -2.56 -33.73 18.52
C PRO A 636 -1.95 -35.13 18.30
N LYS A 637 -1.55 -35.47 17.07
CA LYS A 637 -0.83 -36.73 16.76
C LYS A 637 0.60 -36.76 17.31
N PHE A 638 1.21 -35.59 17.50
CA PHE A 638 2.60 -35.42 17.93
C PHE A 638 2.71 -34.69 19.27
N ALA A 639 1.59 -34.47 19.97
CA ALA A 639 1.56 -33.85 21.29
C ALA A 639 2.29 -34.70 22.34
N PRO A 640 3.13 -34.09 23.23
CA PRO A 640 3.87 -34.81 24.27
C PRO A 640 3.02 -35.67 25.21
N ASN A 641 1.76 -35.29 25.44
CA ASN A 641 0.75 -36.16 26.06
C ASN A 641 -0.65 -35.88 25.45
N PRO A 642 -1.57 -36.86 25.43
CA PRO A 642 -2.86 -36.72 24.75
C PRO A 642 -3.74 -35.59 25.30
N SER A 643 -3.65 -35.30 26.60
CA SER A 643 -4.44 -34.27 27.27
C SER A 643 -3.95 -32.84 27.02
N CYS A 644 -2.76 -32.64 26.45
CA CYS A 644 -2.16 -31.31 26.36
C CYS A 644 -3.02 -30.35 25.53
N LYS A 645 -3.67 -30.84 24.46
CA LYS A 645 -4.54 -30.03 23.60
C LYS A 645 -5.67 -29.33 24.37
N ASP A 646 -6.20 -29.97 25.41
CA ASP A 646 -7.30 -29.46 26.22
C ASP A 646 -6.81 -28.57 27.39
N GLN A 647 -5.49 -28.48 27.60
CA GLN A 647 -4.83 -27.71 28.65
C GLN A 647 -4.19 -26.41 28.16
N VAL A 648 -4.08 -26.20 26.83
CA VAL A 648 -3.35 -25.07 26.25
C VAL A 648 -4.20 -24.31 25.21
N VAL A 649 -3.90 -23.03 25.04
CA VAL A 649 -4.45 -22.18 23.98
C VAL A 649 -3.31 -21.57 23.18
N GLY A 650 -3.37 -21.71 21.85
CA GLY A 650 -2.42 -21.07 20.92
C GLY A 650 -2.99 -19.79 20.32
N PHE A 651 -2.15 -18.78 20.20
CA PHE A 651 -2.39 -17.51 19.52
C PHE A 651 -1.36 -17.35 18.39
N GLU A 652 -1.81 -17.11 17.16
CA GLU A 652 -0.92 -16.91 16.02
C GLU A 652 -0.43 -15.46 16.02
N ILE A 653 0.89 -15.25 16.11
CA ILE A 653 1.49 -13.92 16.37
C ILE A 653 2.26 -13.33 15.18
N ALA A 654 2.79 -14.17 14.30
CA ALA A 654 3.57 -13.74 13.15
C ALA A 654 3.56 -14.78 12.02
N HIS A 655 4.05 -14.38 10.85
CA HIS A 655 4.61 -15.29 9.86
C HIS A 655 6.13 -15.08 9.75
N HIS A 656 6.87 -16.18 9.71
CA HIS A 656 8.25 -16.22 9.24
C HIS A 656 8.22 -16.46 7.73
N THR A 657 8.55 -15.44 6.94
CA THR A 657 8.51 -15.48 5.48
C THR A 657 9.91 -15.27 4.92
N LEU A 658 10.32 -16.16 4.02
CA LEU A 658 11.67 -16.23 3.44
C LEU A 658 11.63 -16.13 1.90
N PRO A 659 11.47 -14.92 1.33
CA PRO A 659 11.52 -14.71 -0.12
C PRO A 659 12.77 -15.28 -0.77
N ILE A 660 12.59 -16.01 -1.87
CA ILE A 660 13.67 -16.25 -2.84
C ILE A 660 13.75 -15.01 -3.75
N VAL A 661 14.96 -14.50 -3.95
CA VAL A 661 15.24 -13.24 -4.66
C VAL A 661 16.24 -13.46 -5.80
N VAL A 662 15.99 -12.77 -6.91
CA VAL A 662 16.87 -12.67 -8.08
C VAL A 662 17.03 -11.21 -8.51
N ASN A 663 17.99 -10.96 -9.40
CA ASN A 663 18.21 -9.64 -9.98
C ASN A 663 16.96 -9.15 -10.76
N PRO A 664 16.54 -7.87 -10.64
CA PRO A 664 15.39 -7.33 -11.38
C PRO A 664 15.44 -7.50 -12.91
N ALA A 665 16.64 -7.62 -13.50
CA ALA A 665 16.80 -7.88 -14.93
C ALA A 665 16.25 -9.25 -15.39
N ASN A 666 16.08 -10.22 -14.48
CA ASN A 666 15.61 -11.56 -14.80
C ASN A 666 14.07 -11.64 -14.88
N SER A 667 13.49 -10.78 -15.70
CA SER A 667 12.06 -10.67 -15.97
C SER A 667 11.46 -11.90 -16.68
N TRP A 668 12.30 -12.68 -17.35
CA TRP A 668 11.99 -13.99 -17.94
C TRP A 668 11.68 -15.07 -16.90
N LEU A 669 12.12 -14.89 -15.64
CA LEU A 669 11.87 -15.84 -14.57
C LEU A 669 10.41 -15.72 -14.09
N GLY A 670 9.64 -16.78 -14.34
CA GLY A 670 8.23 -16.87 -13.99
C GLY A 670 7.99 -17.38 -12.57
N CYS A 671 6.90 -18.12 -12.43
CA CYS A 671 6.53 -18.86 -11.23
C CYS A 671 7.28 -20.20 -11.15
N MET A 672 7.65 -20.62 -9.94
CA MET A 672 8.26 -21.91 -9.65
C MET A 672 7.37 -22.77 -8.76
N ASN A 673 7.27 -24.06 -9.05
CA ASN A 673 6.70 -25.03 -8.11
C ASN A 673 7.75 -25.56 -7.11
N LEU A 674 7.28 -26.19 -6.03
CA LEU A 674 8.14 -26.74 -4.99
C LEU A 674 9.17 -27.77 -5.49
N ASP A 675 8.91 -28.52 -6.55
CA ASP A 675 9.89 -29.48 -7.08
C ASP A 675 11.00 -28.80 -7.88
N GLN A 676 10.71 -27.69 -8.57
CA GLN A 676 11.75 -26.81 -9.11
C GLN A 676 12.58 -26.17 -7.99
N LEU A 677 11.95 -25.70 -6.90
CA LEU A 677 12.69 -25.17 -5.74
C LEU A 677 13.63 -26.22 -5.11
N LYS A 678 13.19 -27.48 -5.01
CA LYS A 678 14.03 -28.60 -4.55
C LYS A 678 15.17 -28.91 -5.52
N GLN A 679 14.93 -28.87 -6.83
CA GLN A 679 16.00 -29.01 -7.84
C GLN A 679 17.04 -27.88 -7.73
N ILE A 680 16.62 -26.66 -7.39
CA ILE A 680 17.50 -25.50 -7.22
C ILE A 680 18.30 -25.59 -5.91
N TRP A 681 17.64 -25.82 -4.78
CA TRP A 681 18.21 -25.60 -3.43
C TRP A 681 18.50 -26.86 -2.60
N GLY A 682 17.89 -28.01 -2.93
CA GLY A 682 18.02 -29.25 -2.16
C GLY A 682 19.47 -29.77 -2.10
N ALA A 683 19.84 -30.42 -0.99
CA ALA A 683 21.23 -30.75 -0.66
C ALA A 683 21.97 -31.55 -1.74
N ASP A 684 21.31 -32.52 -2.37
CA ASP A 684 21.87 -33.35 -3.43
C ASP A 684 21.81 -32.71 -4.82
N SER A 685 21.37 -31.45 -4.95
CA SER A 685 21.29 -30.77 -6.25
C SER A 685 22.64 -30.75 -6.99
N LYS A 686 22.53 -30.85 -8.32
CA LYS A 686 23.61 -30.69 -9.29
C LYS A 686 23.31 -29.58 -10.31
N VAL A 687 22.21 -28.84 -10.10
CA VAL A 687 21.80 -27.71 -10.95
C VAL A 687 22.81 -26.57 -10.80
N THR A 688 23.27 -26.05 -11.93
CA THR A 688 24.26 -24.97 -12.04
C THR A 688 23.93 -23.94 -13.14
N ARG A 689 22.91 -24.19 -13.96
CA ARG A 689 22.46 -23.33 -15.08
C ARG A 689 20.93 -23.30 -15.16
N TRP A 690 20.36 -22.16 -15.58
CA TRP A 690 18.90 -21.96 -15.51
C TRP A 690 18.10 -22.89 -16.43
N ASN A 691 18.60 -23.13 -17.65
CA ASN A 691 18.03 -24.09 -18.62
C ASN A 691 17.92 -25.56 -18.12
N GLN A 692 18.56 -25.91 -17.01
CA GLN A 692 18.47 -27.24 -16.38
C GLN A 692 17.19 -27.40 -15.55
N ILE A 693 16.51 -26.31 -15.21
CA ILE A 693 15.28 -26.27 -14.40
C ILE A 693 14.04 -26.20 -15.32
N ASP A 694 14.13 -25.40 -16.38
CA ASP A 694 13.15 -25.32 -17.46
C ASP A 694 13.90 -25.02 -18.79
N PRO A 695 13.72 -25.81 -19.86
CA PRO A 695 14.41 -25.59 -21.14
C PRO A 695 14.09 -24.26 -21.86
N SER A 696 13.09 -23.50 -21.41
CA SER A 696 12.81 -22.14 -21.91
C SER A 696 13.64 -21.04 -21.24
N TYR A 697 14.30 -21.34 -20.11
CA TYR A 697 15.19 -20.42 -19.41
C TYR A 697 16.57 -20.32 -20.11
N PRO A 698 17.31 -19.21 -19.94
CA PRO A 698 18.60 -19.02 -20.61
C PRO A 698 19.68 -20.03 -20.19
N ASP A 699 20.66 -20.25 -21.06
CA ASP A 699 21.89 -21.00 -20.74
C ASP A 699 22.91 -20.12 -19.98
N GLU A 700 22.43 -19.48 -18.91
CA GLU A 700 23.19 -18.64 -17.99
C GLU A 700 23.46 -19.43 -16.68
N PRO A 701 24.58 -19.18 -15.99
CA PRO A 701 24.92 -19.88 -14.74
C PRO A 701 24.04 -19.41 -13.57
N ILE A 702 24.12 -20.13 -12.45
CA ILE A 702 23.45 -19.77 -11.20
C ILE A 702 24.47 -19.64 -10.07
N ASN A 703 24.58 -18.44 -9.51
CA ASN A 703 25.40 -18.14 -8.34
C ASN A 703 24.53 -18.15 -7.08
N PHE A 704 24.81 -19.05 -6.14
CA PHE A 704 23.98 -19.25 -4.96
C PHE A 704 24.51 -18.45 -3.77
N VAL A 705 23.69 -17.59 -3.18
CA VAL A 705 24.03 -16.77 -2.00
C VAL A 705 22.93 -16.87 -0.94
N GLY A 706 23.26 -16.77 0.35
CA GLY A 706 22.28 -16.86 1.44
C GLY A 706 22.85 -16.48 2.81
N PRO A 707 22.01 -16.45 3.86
CA PRO A 707 22.44 -16.24 5.24
C PRO A 707 23.41 -17.34 5.73
N LYS A 708 24.05 -17.14 6.88
CA LYS A 708 24.90 -18.18 7.49
C LYS A 708 24.10 -19.46 7.80
N ARG A 709 24.70 -20.64 7.61
CA ARG A 709 23.99 -21.95 7.74
C ARG A 709 23.46 -22.27 9.14
N ASP A 710 24.04 -21.67 10.16
CA ASP A 710 23.63 -21.74 11.57
C ASP A 710 22.49 -20.78 11.92
N SER A 711 22.17 -19.80 11.05
CA SER A 711 21.07 -18.86 11.26
C SER A 711 19.70 -19.56 11.24
N VAL A 712 18.75 -18.95 11.96
CA VAL A 712 17.35 -19.39 12.01
C VAL A 712 16.73 -19.39 10.60
N GLN A 713 17.01 -18.36 9.80
CA GLN A 713 16.55 -18.24 8.42
C GLN A 713 17.03 -19.41 7.54
N ALA A 714 18.32 -19.78 7.64
CA ALA A 714 18.87 -20.91 6.90
C ALA A 714 18.27 -22.25 7.35
N GLN A 715 18.15 -22.47 8.66
CA GLN A 715 17.58 -23.70 9.21
C GLN A 715 16.11 -23.90 8.77
N VAL A 716 15.31 -22.83 8.77
CA VAL A 716 13.90 -22.88 8.35
C VAL A 716 13.78 -23.07 6.84
N PHE A 717 14.59 -22.36 6.03
CA PHE A 717 14.62 -22.54 4.58
C PHE A 717 14.99 -23.98 4.20
N ASN A 718 16.03 -24.54 4.81
CA ASN A 718 16.45 -25.92 4.60
C ASN A 718 15.36 -26.93 5.00
N ALA A 719 14.63 -26.67 6.10
CA ALA A 719 13.50 -27.52 6.50
C ALA A 719 12.35 -27.45 5.48
N SER A 720 11.97 -26.26 5.00
CA SER A 720 10.89 -26.09 4.01
C SER A 720 11.22 -26.69 2.63
N ILE A 721 12.50 -26.72 2.23
CA ILE A 721 12.94 -27.30 0.94
C ILE A 721 13.28 -28.78 1.04
N SER A 722 14.19 -29.15 1.96
CA SER A 722 14.79 -30.48 2.06
C SER A 722 14.09 -31.42 3.05
N GLY A 723 13.17 -30.91 3.89
CA GLY A 723 12.60 -31.65 5.02
C GLY A 723 13.55 -31.83 6.20
N ASP A 724 14.71 -31.16 6.19
CA ASP A 724 15.77 -31.27 7.20
C ASP A 724 16.54 -29.95 7.29
N SER A 725 16.52 -29.31 8.47
CA SER A 725 17.14 -27.99 8.70
C SER A 725 18.66 -27.97 8.52
N SER A 726 19.33 -29.12 8.64
CA SER A 726 20.78 -29.25 8.47
C SER A 726 21.23 -29.43 7.02
N LYS A 727 20.30 -29.75 6.09
CA LYS A 727 20.63 -30.18 4.72
C LYS A 727 20.34 -29.09 3.67
N SER A 728 21.40 -28.37 3.28
CA SER A 728 21.41 -27.45 2.13
C SER A 728 22.41 -27.88 1.07
N ARG A 729 22.27 -27.40 -0.17
CA ARG A 729 23.38 -27.41 -1.13
C ARG A 729 24.50 -26.45 -0.69
N PRO A 730 25.72 -26.54 -1.27
CA PRO A 730 26.73 -25.49 -1.13
C PRO A 730 26.25 -24.17 -1.76
N TYR A 731 26.48 -23.07 -1.04
CA TYR A 731 26.22 -21.68 -1.45
C TYR A 731 27.13 -20.71 -0.67
N THR A 732 27.26 -19.48 -1.14
CA THR A 732 28.04 -18.40 -0.49
C THR A 732 27.27 -17.82 0.68
N THR A 733 27.82 -17.90 1.89
CA THR A 733 27.19 -17.39 3.12
C THR A 733 27.58 -15.95 3.42
N THR A 734 26.60 -15.09 3.70
CA THR A 734 26.78 -13.70 4.15
C THR A 734 25.69 -13.33 5.17
N ASP A 735 25.60 -12.08 5.58
CA ASP A 735 24.43 -11.51 6.26
C ASP A 735 23.30 -11.15 5.29
N LEU A 736 22.11 -10.83 5.81
CA LEU A 736 20.88 -10.61 5.02
C LEU A 736 21.03 -9.42 4.05
N ALA A 737 21.68 -8.34 4.49
CA ALA A 737 22.02 -7.19 3.64
C ALA A 737 23.03 -7.56 2.53
N GLY A 738 24.02 -8.41 2.82
CA GLY A 738 24.97 -8.92 1.82
C GLY A 738 24.32 -9.86 0.80
N VAL A 739 23.28 -10.62 1.17
CA VAL A 739 22.49 -11.42 0.19
C VAL A 739 21.85 -10.49 -0.82
N ALA A 740 21.13 -9.48 -0.33
CA ALA A 740 20.49 -8.46 -1.16
C ALA A 740 21.49 -7.72 -2.05
N GLN A 741 22.59 -7.24 -1.47
CA GLN A 741 23.61 -6.48 -2.21
C GLN A 741 24.30 -7.33 -3.29
N THR A 742 24.46 -8.63 -3.04
CA THR A 742 24.97 -9.60 -4.03
C THR A 742 23.98 -9.75 -5.18
N VAL A 743 22.72 -10.07 -4.89
CA VAL A 743 21.67 -10.31 -5.89
C VAL A 743 21.32 -9.04 -6.70
N GLN A 744 21.48 -7.85 -6.12
CA GLN A 744 21.33 -6.59 -6.85
C GLN A 744 22.49 -6.35 -7.85
N ASN A 745 23.72 -6.76 -7.53
CA ASN A 745 24.92 -6.49 -8.33
C ASN A 745 25.26 -7.59 -9.35
N ASP A 746 24.94 -8.85 -9.02
CA ASP A 746 25.16 -10.01 -9.86
C ASP A 746 23.84 -10.44 -10.50
N ARG A 747 23.79 -10.48 -11.84
CA ARG A 747 22.61 -10.90 -12.59
C ARG A 747 22.39 -12.42 -12.52
N ASP A 748 23.46 -13.19 -12.36
CA ASP A 748 23.41 -14.65 -12.31
C ASP A 748 23.11 -15.17 -10.90
N ALA A 749 22.98 -14.27 -9.91
CA ALA A 749 22.75 -14.62 -8.51
C ALA A 749 21.27 -14.92 -8.18
N ILE A 750 21.10 -15.98 -7.38
CA ILE A 750 19.87 -16.30 -6.65
C ILE A 750 20.19 -16.39 -5.15
N GLY A 751 19.30 -15.86 -4.33
CA GLY A 751 19.41 -16.00 -2.88
C GLY A 751 18.07 -16.07 -2.17
N TYR A 752 18.12 -16.14 -0.85
CA TYR A 752 16.96 -16.03 0.03
C TYR A 752 17.33 -15.24 1.28
N LEU A 753 16.35 -14.50 1.83
CA LEU A 753 16.47 -13.63 3.00
C LEU A 753 15.08 -13.47 3.63
N ASP A 754 14.94 -12.71 4.73
CA ASP A 754 13.65 -12.46 5.39
C ASP A 754 12.78 -11.43 4.64
N PHE A 755 11.47 -11.52 4.83
CA PHE A 755 10.54 -10.61 4.15
C PHE A 755 10.70 -9.13 4.55
N PRO A 756 10.89 -8.73 5.83
CA PRO A 756 11.13 -7.32 6.16
C PRO A 756 12.33 -6.71 5.42
N THR A 757 13.46 -7.42 5.35
CA THR A 757 14.63 -7.00 4.55
C THR A 757 14.31 -6.89 3.06
N TYR A 758 13.58 -7.86 2.48
CA TYR A 758 13.12 -7.76 1.09
C TYR A 758 12.25 -6.51 0.86
N ASN A 759 11.26 -6.30 1.73
CA ASN A 759 10.25 -5.25 1.59
C ASN A 759 10.87 -3.85 1.64
N GLN A 760 11.85 -3.62 2.53
CA GLN A 760 12.59 -2.35 2.63
C GLN A 760 13.41 -2.00 1.38
N LEU A 761 13.76 -3.00 0.55
CA LEU A 761 14.58 -2.81 -0.64
C LEU A 761 13.76 -2.52 -1.91
N GLY A 762 12.46 -2.85 -1.90
CA GLY A 762 11.53 -2.60 -3.00
C GLY A 762 12.06 -3.11 -4.35
N SER A 763 11.97 -2.26 -5.39
CA SER A 763 12.33 -2.62 -6.77
C SER A 763 13.83 -2.88 -7.02
N LYS A 764 14.69 -2.89 -5.99
CA LYS A 764 16.11 -3.31 -6.10
C LYS A 764 16.27 -4.82 -6.27
N LEU A 765 15.28 -5.61 -5.86
CA LEU A 765 15.25 -7.07 -5.98
C LEU A 765 13.96 -7.51 -6.70
N ARG A 766 14.00 -8.65 -7.37
CA ARG A 766 12.80 -9.36 -7.87
C ARG A 766 12.59 -10.61 -7.05
N GLY A 767 11.49 -10.65 -6.30
CA GLY A 767 11.02 -11.86 -5.65
C GLY A 767 10.58 -12.91 -6.67
N VAL A 768 10.91 -14.17 -6.41
CA VAL A 768 10.46 -15.32 -7.21
C VAL A 768 9.05 -15.72 -6.77
N LEU A 769 8.12 -15.86 -7.72
CA LEU A 769 6.78 -16.37 -7.43
C LEU A 769 6.83 -17.88 -7.17
N VAL A 770 6.08 -18.33 -6.17
CA VAL A 770 6.02 -19.74 -5.77
C VAL A 770 4.59 -20.25 -5.86
N ASP A 771 4.43 -21.39 -6.54
CA ASP A 771 3.26 -22.24 -6.43
C ASP A 771 3.54 -23.32 -5.37
N GLY A 772 2.93 -23.14 -4.19
CA GLY A 772 3.03 -24.09 -3.08
C GLY A 772 2.23 -25.37 -3.30
N GLY A 773 1.42 -25.43 -4.35
CA GLY A 773 0.44 -26.49 -4.60
C GLY A 773 -0.96 -26.14 -4.08
N GLU A 774 -1.76 -27.18 -3.85
CA GLU A 774 -3.12 -27.15 -3.27
C GLU A 774 -4.17 -26.25 -3.97
N GLY A 775 -3.80 -25.55 -5.05
CA GLY A 775 -4.68 -24.67 -5.82
C GLY A 775 -4.58 -23.18 -5.43
N GLU A 776 -3.64 -22.81 -4.57
CA GLU A 776 -3.37 -21.39 -4.26
C GLU A 776 -2.67 -20.68 -5.44
N GLY A 777 -1.97 -21.43 -6.29
CA GLY A 777 -1.31 -20.92 -7.48
C GLY A 777 -0.09 -20.05 -7.17
N CYS A 778 0.33 -19.26 -8.15
CA CYS A 778 1.58 -18.52 -8.11
C CYS A 778 1.52 -17.26 -7.23
N GLN A 779 2.02 -17.38 -6.00
CA GLN A 779 2.03 -16.30 -5.01
C GLN A 779 3.37 -15.52 -5.06
N PRO A 780 3.35 -14.17 -5.16
CA PRO A 780 4.55 -13.36 -4.98
C PRO A 780 5.04 -13.39 -3.54
N PRO A 781 6.31 -13.13 -3.23
CA PRO A 781 6.73 -12.80 -1.86
C PRO A 781 6.45 -11.31 -1.64
N ASN A 782 5.35 -10.99 -0.96
CA ASN A 782 4.91 -9.62 -0.77
C ASN A 782 4.20 -9.42 0.57
N ALA A 783 3.82 -8.17 0.90
CA ALA A 783 3.27 -7.86 2.23
C ALA A 783 1.95 -8.61 2.47
N ILE A 784 1.18 -8.83 1.40
CA ILE A 784 -0.03 -9.65 1.40
C ILE A 784 0.22 -11.14 1.66
N THR A 785 1.14 -11.77 0.93
CA THR A 785 1.33 -13.23 1.00
C THR A 785 2.13 -13.64 2.23
N ALA A 786 3.05 -12.77 2.66
CA ALA A 786 3.70 -12.84 3.96
C ALA A 786 2.69 -12.59 5.09
N GLY A 787 1.78 -11.62 4.94
CA GLY A 787 0.71 -11.35 5.90
C GLY A 787 -0.37 -12.45 5.96
N SER A 788 -0.65 -13.16 4.87
CA SER A 788 -1.71 -14.17 4.77
C SER A 788 -1.24 -15.63 4.96
N GLY A 789 0.07 -15.87 4.90
CA GLY A 789 0.64 -17.21 4.95
C GLY A 789 0.65 -17.94 3.61
N ALA A 790 0.29 -17.28 2.51
CA ALA A 790 0.09 -17.90 1.20
C ALA A 790 1.38 -18.17 0.40
N TYR A 791 2.53 -17.60 0.79
CA TYR A 791 3.82 -17.86 0.13
C TYR A 791 4.42 -19.22 0.57
N VAL A 792 3.65 -20.29 0.43
CA VAL A 792 3.93 -21.67 0.90
C VAL A 792 5.00 -22.35 0.02
N PRO A 793 5.94 -23.15 0.57
CA PRO A 793 6.18 -23.45 2.00
C PRO A 793 7.20 -22.51 2.65
N LEU A 794 7.51 -21.38 2.02
CA LEU A 794 8.49 -20.39 2.47
C LEU A 794 7.87 -19.30 3.37
N CYS A 795 6.63 -19.52 3.82
CA CYS A 795 5.90 -18.67 4.75
C CYS A 795 5.23 -19.58 5.78
N LYS A 796 5.59 -19.43 7.05
CA LYS A 796 5.18 -20.33 8.14
C LYS A 796 4.64 -19.54 9.34
N PRO A 797 3.49 -19.92 9.91
CA PRO A 797 2.96 -19.26 11.11
C PRO A 797 3.80 -19.56 12.35
N LEU A 798 3.98 -18.53 13.17
CA LEU A 798 4.57 -18.58 14.50
C LEU A 798 3.50 -18.29 15.55
N PHE A 799 3.57 -18.98 16.68
CA PHE A 799 2.55 -18.96 17.71
C PHE A 799 3.14 -18.67 19.09
N VAL A 800 2.31 -18.13 19.97
CA VAL A 800 2.51 -18.16 21.42
C VAL A 800 1.39 -19.00 22.01
N TYR A 801 1.75 -20.04 22.74
CA TYR A 801 0.83 -20.88 23.50
C TYR A 801 0.86 -20.53 24.99
N ALA A 802 -0.27 -20.61 25.66
CA ALA A 802 -0.39 -20.46 27.12
C ALA A 802 -1.20 -21.60 27.73
N ARG A 803 -0.88 -22.00 28.97
CA ARG A 803 -1.70 -22.97 29.71
C ARG A 803 -3.00 -22.31 30.21
N VAL A 804 -4.14 -22.99 30.04
CA VAL A 804 -5.48 -22.45 30.35
C VAL A 804 -5.70 -22.24 31.85
N ASP A 805 -5.02 -22.99 32.71
CA ASP A 805 -4.98 -22.76 34.16
C ASP A 805 -4.07 -21.59 34.56
N ALA A 806 -2.98 -21.35 33.83
CA ALA A 806 -2.10 -20.20 34.03
C ALA A 806 -2.76 -18.86 33.63
N LEU A 807 -3.77 -18.87 32.74
CA LEU A 807 -4.59 -17.69 32.44
C LEU A 807 -5.48 -17.21 33.61
N LYS A 808 -5.35 -17.80 34.81
CA LYS A 808 -5.94 -17.32 36.06
C LYS A 808 -4.98 -16.43 36.86
N ASP A 809 -3.70 -16.40 36.51
CA ASP A 809 -2.69 -15.55 37.14
C ASP A 809 -2.67 -14.15 36.49
N PRO A 810 -2.85 -13.06 37.27
CA PRO A 810 -2.74 -11.69 36.78
C PRO A 810 -1.45 -11.38 36.02
N ALA A 811 -0.31 -11.92 36.44
CA ALA A 811 0.98 -11.62 35.82
C ALA A 811 1.12 -12.24 34.42
N THR A 812 0.72 -13.51 34.30
CA THR A 812 0.64 -14.24 33.01
C THR A 812 -0.35 -13.56 32.06
N VAL A 813 -1.53 -13.15 32.55
CA VAL A 813 -2.54 -12.44 31.73
C VAL A 813 -2.04 -11.06 31.30
N ALA A 814 -1.39 -10.29 32.19
CA ALA A 814 -0.86 -8.96 31.87
C ALA A 814 0.24 -9.03 30.80
N TYR A 815 1.20 -9.94 30.95
CA TYR A 815 2.28 -10.11 29.98
C TYR A 815 1.76 -10.58 28.61
N LEU A 816 0.91 -11.62 28.59
CA LEU A 816 0.37 -12.15 27.33
C LEU A 816 -0.56 -11.14 26.64
N ARG A 817 -1.32 -10.35 27.40
CA ARG A 817 -2.12 -9.25 26.88
C ARG A 817 -1.24 -8.20 26.19
N TYR A 818 -0.19 -7.73 26.87
CA TYR A 818 0.74 -6.75 26.30
C TYR A 818 1.38 -7.28 25.02
N TYR A 819 1.87 -8.53 25.03
CA TYR A 819 2.45 -9.20 23.86
C TYR A 819 1.47 -9.22 22.69
N LEU A 820 0.22 -9.65 22.90
CA LEU A 820 -0.78 -9.70 21.82
C LEU A 820 -1.20 -8.30 21.33
N GLU A 821 -1.33 -7.31 22.22
CA GLU A 821 -1.66 -5.92 21.88
C GLU A 821 -0.56 -5.24 21.04
N HIS A 822 0.71 -5.56 21.27
CA HIS A 822 1.87 -4.95 20.59
C HIS A 822 2.50 -5.85 19.51
N ALA A 823 1.88 -7.00 19.20
CA ALA A 823 2.47 -8.07 18.39
C ALA A 823 2.98 -7.60 17.00
N GLN A 824 2.28 -6.69 16.32
CA GLN A 824 2.71 -6.18 15.01
C GLN A 824 4.05 -5.42 15.08
N THR A 825 4.21 -4.53 16.06
CA THR A 825 5.43 -3.74 16.23
C THR A 825 6.60 -4.64 16.58
N ILE A 826 6.43 -5.45 17.63
CA ILE A 826 7.44 -6.39 18.15
C ILE A 826 7.94 -7.34 17.05
N THR A 827 7.01 -7.94 16.28
CA THR A 827 7.37 -8.89 15.21
C THR A 827 8.09 -8.20 14.05
N THR A 828 7.65 -7.02 13.65
CA THR A 828 8.30 -6.22 12.59
C THR A 828 9.73 -5.83 12.97
N GLU A 829 9.97 -5.36 14.20
CA GLU A 829 11.32 -5.01 14.69
C GLU A 829 12.26 -6.21 14.85
N THR A 830 11.71 -7.41 15.03
CA THR A 830 12.48 -8.66 15.18
C THR A 830 12.69 -9.43 13.87
N GLY A 831 12.26 -8.87 12.72
CA GLY A 831 12.49 -9.48 11.40
C GLY A 831 11.41 -10.47 10.95
N TYR A 832 10.23 -10.44 11.56
CA TYR A 832 9.07 -11.26 11.21
C TYR A 832 7.91 -10.40 10.69
N VAL A 833 6.86 -11.04 10.19
CA VAL A 833 5.69 -10.35 9.62
C VAL A 833 4.50 -10.49 10.56
N GLY A 834 4.08 -9.37 11.14
CA GLY A 834 2.94 -9.33 12.07
C GLY A 834 1.62 -9.76 11.43
N ARG A 835 0.68 -10.25 12.25
CA ARG A 835 -0.67 -10.59 11.79
C ARG A 835 -1.54 -9.34 11.62
N SER A 836 -2.62 -9.45 10.83
CA SER A 836 -3.53 -8.32 10.57
C SER A 836 -4.28 -7.87 11.82
N ASN A 837 -4.78 -6.62 11.83
CA ASN A 837 -5.57 -6.06 12.94
C ASN A 837 -6.74 -6.97 13.34
N ALA A 838 -7.34 -7.69 12.38
CA ALA A 838 -8.39 -8.66 12.62
C ALA A 838 -7.91 -9.91 13.40
N THR A 839 -6.76 -10.48 13.05
CA THR A 839 -6.16 -11.61 13.79
C THR A 839 -5.69 -11.17 15.17
N THR A 840 -5.02 -10.02 15.26
CA THR A 840 -4.58 -9.41 16.52
C THR A 840 -5.76 -9.17 17.46
N LYS A 841 -6.84 -8.55 16.97
CA LYS A 841 -8.08 -8.35 17.71
C LYS A 841 -8.72 -9.68 18.14
N SER A 842 -8.79 -10.67 17.25
CA SER A 842 -9.32 -12.01 17.56
C SER A 842 -8.53 -12.70 18.69
N ASN A 843 -7.19 -12.58 18.68
CA ASN A 843 -6.34 -13.08 19.75
C ASN A 843 -6.62 -12.37 21.09
N ILE A 844 -6.73 -11.03 21.09
CA ILE A 844 -7.00 -10.22 22.29
C ILE A 844 -8.41 -10.52 22.85
N ASP A 845 -9.43 -10.55 21.99
CA ASP A 845 -10.82 -10.87 22.38
C ASP A 845 -10.91 -12.30 22.95
N ARG A 846 -10.18 -13.27 22.38
CA ARG A 846 -10.07 -14.64 22.88
C ARG A 846 -9.35 -14.72 24.24
N LEU A 847 -8.26 -13.99 24.43
CA LEU A 847 -7.61 -13.88 25.74
C LEU A 847 -8.55 -13.23 26.77
N GLY A 848 -9.30 -12.19 26.37
CA GLY A 848 -10.30 -11.53 27.21
C GLY A 848 -11.42 -12.46 27.67
N GLN A 849 -11.86 -13.39 26.82
CA GLN A 849 -12.82 -14.44 27.19
C GLN A 849 -12.23 -15.47 28.17
N LEU A 850 -10.96 -15.86 27.97
CA LEU A 850 -10.29 -16.86 28.81
C LEU A 850 -9.80 -16.33 30.17
N SER A 851 -9.64 -15.00 30.30
CA SER A 851 -9.19 -14.31 31.52
C SER A 851 -10.30 -13.54 32.26
N GLN A 852 -11.57 -13.85 31.99
CA GLN A 852 -12.70 -13.21 32.68
C GLN A 852 -12.62 -13.39 34.21
N GLY A 853 -12.71 -12.28 34.95
CA GLY A 853 -12.64 -12.26 36.41
C GLY A 853 -11.22 -12.21 36.99
N VAL A 854 -10.17 -12.21 36.17
CA VAL A 854 -8.78 -12.01 36.63
C VAL A 854 -8.58 -10.53 36.99
N GLY A 855 -8.06 -10.28 38.19
CA GLY A 855 -7.77 -8.94 38.70
C GLY A 855 -6.45 -8.34 38.17
N PRO A 856 -6.13 -7.08 38.52
CA PRO A 856 -4.85 -6.46 38.18
C PRO A 856 -3.68 -7.09 38.93
N VAL A 857 -2.44 -6.88 38.44
CA VAL A 857 -1.21 -7.36 39.06
C VAL A 857 -0.99 -6.68 40.43
N THR A 858 -1.05 -7.48 41.49
CA THR A 858 -0.78 -7.04 42.87
C THR A 858 0.71 -7.08 43.22
N ALA A 859 1.12 -6.30 44.23
CA ALA A 859 2.46 -6.34 44.83
C ALA A 859 2.62 -7.52 45.81
#